data_AF-A0A945VY84-F1
#
_entry.id   AF-A0A945VY84-F1
#
_cell.length_a   1.000
_cell.length_b   1.000
_cell.length_c   1.000
_cell.angle_alpha   90.00
_cell.angle_beta   90.00
_cell.angle_gamma   90.00
#
_symmetry.space_group_name_H-M   'P 1'
#
loop_
_entity.id
_entity.type
_entity.pdbx_description
1 polymer ?
#
loop_
_entity_poly.entity_id
_entity_poly.type
_entity_poly.pdbx_seq_one_letter_code
_entity_poly.pdbx_strand_id
1 'polypeptide(L)'
;MKMKQVLSPVIESVQKHPLRAILILGFLHGLIYVFMIPLWWHHEEPGHFEYVWLAAHQEEWPQPGEYDNNLRKQIAESMFASGQDNLFNVSLGSLDDDPIDTGGSPVGRKAVYYWLVSWPIKLAHNQPVVIQLYIGRLISFALFLISIWLAWLFMGELVNKGHPLQWMVPFSLALLPGYLDNMTSVHDDVLGAVVSALFLWLSVRSIKKGFSVLSFIGWAISIALCFYSRDTTVPFVFLAPLVPLFRVLKQKTYLVMGAAFLLATIILSIKTVTFQDASQWFSYPAGKQSVRFETTKAPFGNFIFSLSNEGEMKSFGQSFAPGFIKPLRKKTFTLGVWIWADEPTQLELPIIQYRTPDGLATSPLQNVQVGTTPIFYTTTLYIPHEANHTWLTPLPTFPENIHHIYYDGFVLAEGEYTSTPPEFENENLLSGVWDEKSFSNIIRNPSAEHAWIGVNETSHFLKLRSYIEPSLYLQTIQDSQGFGWYYRASLSTLFQSFWGQGAGTEIPLVGGFSYNILKIISILALLGSVLYISKAPILFTRPEMLFMLIIMLVIWVPTFFRGTYWVFYFVPLVPYARYAFPAFIPTLLLISAGILKILQWITIQYKLEKSFPSLAFQTFMFSLAIYAIFSFGGYFYPQIQSAGFLMLLISLAIVIFMGLKSMVVK
;
A
#
# COMPACT_ATOMS: atom_id res chain seq x y z
N MET A 1 24.47 -30.71 -33.08
CA MET A 1 23.84 -30.25 -34.33
C MET A 1 22.32 -30.45 -34.36
N LYS A 2 21.78 -31.62 -33.98
CA LYS A 2 20.33 -31.92 -34.00
C LYS A 2 19.44 -30.99 -33.15
N MET A 3 19.86 -30.59 -31.95
CA MET A 3 19.02 -29.73 -31.08
C MET A 3 18.79 -28.32 -31.65
N LYS A 4 19.76 -27.76 -32.38
CA LYS A 4 19.63 -26.44 -33.03
C LYS A 4 18.62 -26.50 -34.17
N GLN A 5 18.56 -27.61 -34.92
CA GLN A 5 17.57 -27.81 -35.98
C GLN A 5 16.14 -27.99 -35.43
N VAL A 6 15.99 -28.65 -34.28
CA VAL A 6 14.66 -28.82 -33.64
C VAL A 6 14.15 -27.51 -33.02
N LEU A 7 15.03 -26.71 -32.41
CA LEU A 7 14.62 -25.46 -31.75
C LEU A 7 14.51 -24.26 -32.71
N SER A 8 15.15 -24.30 -33.89
CA SER A 8 15.14 -23.17 -34.83
C SER A 8 13.73 -22.70 -35.22
N PRO A 9 12.78 -23.59 -35.60
CA PRO A 9 11.43 -23.16 -35.98
C PRO A 9 10.67 -22.52 -34.81
N VAL A 10 10.88 -23.01 -33.59
CA VAL A 10 10.26 -22.47 -32.38
C VAL A 10 10.80 -21.07 -32.09
N ILE A 11 12.12 -20.90 -32.13
CA ILE A 11 12.78 -19.60 -31.93
C ILE A 11 12.31 -18.60 -32.98
N GLU A 12 12.26 -19.01 -34.25
CA GLU A 12 11.80 -18.16 -35.35
C GLU A 12 10.33 -17.75 -35.18
N SER A 13 9.46 -18.68 -34.78
CA SER A 13 8.04 -18.40 -34.47
C SER A 13 7.90 -17.41 -33.31
N VAL A 14 8.67 -17.59 -32.23
CA VAL A 14 8.68 -16.68 -31.06
C VAL A 14 9.14 -15.28 -31.47
N GLN A 15 10.16 -15.17 -32.31
CA GLN A 15 10.65 -13.89 -32.82
C GLN A 15 9.65 -13.20 -33.74
N LYS A 16 8.92 -13.97 -34.55
CA LYS A 16 7.90 -13.46 -35.49
C LYS A 16 6.62 -13.03 -34.77
N HIS A 17 6.24 -13.73 -33.71
CA HIS A 17 5.00 -13.51 -32.97
C HIS A 17 5.21 -13.38 -31.44
N PRO A 18 6.00 -12.38 -30.99
CA PRO A 18 6.38 -12.24 -29.58
C PRO A 18 5.19 -12.12 -28.64
N LEU A 19 4.13 -11.40 -29.03
CA LEU A 19 2.91 -11.28 -28.23
C LEU A 19 2.23 -12.63 -27.98
N ARG A 20 2.14 -13.49 -29.00
CA ARG A 20 1.52 -14.81 -28.85
C ARG A 20 2.33 -15.67 -27.88
N ALA A 21 3.66 -15.62 -27.98
CA ALA A 21 4.54 -16.34 -27.05
C ALA A 21 4.38 -15.84 -25.61
N ILE A 22 4.31 -14.52 -25.40
CA ILE A 22 4.10 -13.93 -24.06
C ILE A 22 2.72 -14.32 -23.50
N LEU A 23 1.65 -14.29 -24.32
CA LEU A 23 0.32 -14.69 -23.88
C LEU A 23 0.23 -16.19 -23.55
N ILE A 24 0.86 -17.06 -24.34
CA ILE A 24 0.94 -18.50 -24.04
C ILE A 24 1.69 -18.72 -22.73
N LEU A 25 2.81 -18.00 -22.53
CA LEU A 25 3.58 -18.10 -21.30
C LEU A 25 2.79 -17.61 -20.09
N GLY A 26 2.14 -16.44 -20.19
CA GLY A 26 1.24 -15.93 -19.16
C GLY A 26 0.09 -16.90 -18.89
N PHE A 27 -0.47 -17.52 -19.92
CA PHE A 27 -1.52 -18.52 -19.78
C PHE A 27 -1.06 -19.71 -18.95
N LEU A 28 0.08 -20.31 -19.30
CA LEU A 28 0.64 -21.45 -18.58
C LEU A 28 0.99 -21.08 -17.13
N HIS A 29 1.64 -19.93 -16.93
CA HIS A 29 2.05 -19.48 -15.60
C HIS A 29 0.85 -19.14 -14.71
N GLY A 30 -0.15 -18.43 -15.24
CA GLY A 30 -1.36 -18.08 -14.51
C GLY A 30 -2.21 -19.30 -14.14
N LEU A 31 -2.33 -20.30 -15.04
CA LEU A 31 -3.00 -21.55 -14.70
C LEU A 31 -2.32 -22.28 -13.53
N ILE A 32 -0.98 -22.23 -13.44
CA ILE A 32 -0.29 -22.78 -12.28
C ILE A 32 -0.79 -22.09 -11.01
N TYR A 33 -0.90 -20.77 -10.97
CA TYR A 33 -1.34 -20.05 -9.76
C TYR A 33 -2.81 -20.29 -9.42
N VAL A 34 -3.70 -20.36 -10.41
CA VAL A 34 -5.12 -20.67 -10.20
C VAL A 34 -5.30 -21.95 -9.38
N PHE A 35 -4.48 -22.98 -9.62
CA PHE A 35 -4.60 -24.30 -8.99
C PHE A 35 -3.57 -24.58 -7.89
N MET A 36 -2.41 -23.94 -7.92
CA MET A 36 -1.33 -24.15 -6.94
C MET A 36 -1.61 -23.40 -5.64
N ILE A 37 -2.18 -22.19 -5.71
CA ILE A 37 -2.57 -21.48 -4.50
C ILE A 37 -3.84 -22.15 -3.96
N PRO A 38 -3.83 -22.69 -2.74
CA PRO A 38 -4.99 -23.41 -2.23
C PRO A 38 -6.21 -22.48 -2.13
N LEU A 39 -7.39 -23.08 -1.90
CA LEU A 39 -8.64 -22.34 -1.72
C LEU A 39 -8.44 -21.23 -0.69
N TRP A 40 -9.03 -20.04 -0.84
CA TRP A 40 -9.05 -19.00 0.20
C TRP A 40 -7.71 -18.41 0.69
N TRP A 41 -6.56 -18.85 0.16
CA TRP A 41 -5.25 -18.25 0.50
C TRP A 41 -4.98 -16.92 -0.19
N HIS A 42 -5.74 -16.58 -1.23
CA HIS A 42 -5.61 -15.24 -1.79
C HIS A 42 -6.19 -14.21 -0.84
N HIS A 43 -5.61 -13.01 -0.86
CA HIS A 43 -5.91 -11.97 0.11
C HIS A 43 -7.39 -11.57 0.04
N GLU A 44 -8.12 -11.62 1.16
CA GLU A 44 -9.55 -11.26 1.26
C GLU A 44 -10.48 -12.05 0.30
N GLU A 45 -10.00 -13.12 -0.35
CA GLU A 45 -10.75 -13.84 -1.39
C GLU A 45 -12.11 -14.38 -0.92
N PRO A 46 -12.27 -14.94 0.30
CA PRO A 46 -13.57 -15.39 0.80
C PRO A 46 -14.64 -14.30 0.76
N GLY A 47 -14.34 -13.11 1.27
CA GLY A 47 -15.29 -11.98 1.29
C GLY A 47 -15.62 -11.48 -0.12
N HIS A 48 -14.62 -11.40 -1.00
CA HIS A 48 -14.84 -11.04 -2.40
C HIS A 48 -15.70 -12.09 -3.12
N PHE A 49 -15.47 -13.38 -2.87
CA PHE A 49 -16.26 -14.46 -3.44
C PHE A 49 -17.69 -14.47 -2.90
N GLU A 50 -17.91 -14.26 -1.60
CA GLU A 50 -19.25 -14.09 -1.01
C GLU A 50 -20.04 -13.02 -1.78
N TYR A 51 -19.43 -11.86 -2.04
CA TYR A 51 -20.12 -10.80 -2.77
C TYR A 51 -20.49 -11.21 -4.20
N VAL A 52 -19.57 -11.87 -4.94
CA VAL A 52 -19.90 -12.41 -6.26
C VAL A 52 -21.06 -13.41 -6.18
N TRP A 53 -21.05 -14.29 -5.18
CA TRP A 53 -22.05 -15.32 -4.98
C TRP A 53 -23.43 -14.71 -4.67
N LEU A 54 -23.50 -13.75 -3.75
CA LEU A 54 -24.74 -13.04 -3.43
C LEU A 54 -25.30 -12.35 -4.68
N ALA A 55 -24.45 -11.66 -5.45
CA ALA A 55 -24.84 -11.03 -6.70
C ALA A 55 -25.29 -12.02 -7.79
N ALA A 56 -24.94 -13.30 -7.68
CA ALA A 56 -25.38 -14.35 -8.60
C ALA A 56 -26.73 -14.96 -8.19
N HIS A 57 -27.03 -15.01 -6.89
CA HIS A 57 -28.16 -15.76 -6.32
C HIS A 57 -29.31 -14.88 -5.81
N GLN A 58 -29.06 -13.59 -5.53
CA GLN A 58 -30.10 -12.63 -5.16
C GLN A 58 -30.70 -11.97 -6.42
N GLU A 59 -31.96 -11.55 -6.30
CA GLU A 59 -32.64 -10.77 -7.35
C GLU A 59 -32.18 -9.31 -7.35
N GLU A 60 -31.94 -8.77 -6.16
CA GLU A 60 -31.44 -7.42 -5.94
C GLU A 60 -29.91 -7.39 -5.80
N TRP A 61 -29.34 -6.19 -5.92
CA TRP A 61 -27.90 -6.02 -5.75
C TRP A 61 -27.54 -6.05 -4.25
N PRO A 62 -26.52 -6.83 -3.83
CA PRO A 62 -26.20 -6.99 -2.41
C PRO A 62 -25.83 -5.67 -1.71
N GLN A 63 -26.38 -5.44 -0.52
CA GLN A 63 -26.18 -4.24 0.29
C GLN A 63 -25.21 -4.46 1.47
N PRO A 64 -24.53 -3.40 1.96
CA PRO A 64 -23.63 -3.53 3.12
C PRO A 64 -24.31 -4.22 4.31
N GLY A 65 -23.66 -5.26 4.85
CA GLY A 65 -24.17 -6.03 5.99
C GLY A 65 -24.99 -7.26 5.61
N GLU A 66 -25.35 -7.44 4.34
CA GLU A 66 -25.97 -8.68 3.87
C GLU A 66 -24.94 -9.82 3.74
N TYR A 67 -25.36 -11.02 4.12
CA TYR A 67 -24.59 -12.26 4.03
C TYR A 67 -25.52 -13.47 3.92
N ASP A 68 -24.97 -14.62 3.53
CA ASP A 68 -25.67 -15.91 3.60
C ASP A 68 -24.87 -16.87 4.49
N ASN A 69 -25.42 -17.22 5.66
CA ASN A 69 -24.67 -18.02 6.63
C ASN A 69 -24.44 -19.46 6.16
N ASN A 70 -25.30 -20.01 5.29
CA ASN A 70 -25.07 -21.34 4.71
C ASN A 70 -23.90 -21.34 3.73
N LEU A 71 -23.75 -20.26 2.94
CA LEU A 71 -22.57 -20.06 2.12
C LEU A 71 -21.32 -19.93 2.99
N ARG A 72 -21.34 -19.07 4.01
CA ARG A 72 -20.19 -18.89 4.91
C ARG A 72 -19.81 -20.19 5.61
N LYS A 73 -20.78 -21.01 5.99
CA LYS A 73 -20.55 -22.36 6.51
C LYS A 73 -19.84 -23.24 5.49
N GLN A 74 -20.28 -23.29 4.23
CA GLN A 74 -19.60 -24.05 3.16
C GLN A 74 -18.17 -23.54 2.90
N ILE A 75 -17.97 -22.21 2.95
CA ILE A 75 -16.64 -21.61 2.84
C ILE A 75 -15.76 -22.09 4.01
N ALA A 76 -16.22 -21.94 5.24
CA ALA A 76 -15.51 -22.36 6.45
C ALA A 76 -15.20 -23.87 6.46
N GLU A 77 -16.16 -24.72 6.12
CA GLU A 77 -15.96 -26.17 5.97
C GLU A 77 -14.88 -26.50 4.92
N SER A 78 -14.86 -25.77 3.81
CA SER A 78 -13.83 -25.96 2.78
C SER A 78 -12.45 -25.42 3.20
N MET A 79 -12.38 -24.40 4.07
CA MET A 79 -11.13 -23.95 4.71
C MET A 79 -10.57 -25.03 5.64
N PHE A 80 -11.42 -25.70 6.42
CA PHE A 80 -11.00 -26.85 7.23
C PHE A 80 -10.48 -27.98 6.36
N ALA A 81 -11.21 -28.34 5.31
CA ALA A 81 -10.81 -29.41 4.39
C ALA A 81 -9.45 -29.13 3.70
N SER A 82 -9.07 -27.86 3.55
CA SER A 82 -7.79 -27.44 2.97
C SER A 82 -6.71 -27.08 4.01
N GLY A 83 -6.99 -27.22 5.31
CA GLY A 83 -6.03 -26.98 6.41
C GLY A 83 -5.72 -25.50 6.69
N GLN A 84 -6.74 -24.64 6.64
CA GLN A 84 -6.59 -23.16 6.69
C GLN A 84 -7.38 -22.48 7.81
N ASP A 85 -7.96 -23.29 8.68
CA ASP A 85 -8.65 -22.88 9.90
C ASP A 85 -7.88 -21.82 10.69
N ASN A 86 -6.56 -21.98 10.81
CA ASN A 86 -5.70 -21.05 11.56
C ASN A 86 -5.57 -19.66 10.92
N LEU A 87 -5.73 -19.51 9.60
CA LEU A 87 -5.52 -18.22 8.91
C LEU A 87 -6.65 -17.23 9.21
N PHE A 88 -7.88 -17.74 9.32
CA PHE A 88 -9.07 -16.94 9.55
C PHE A 88 -9.61 -17.07 10.99
N ASN A 89 -8.85 -17.73 11.88
CA ASN A 89 -9.27 -18.06 13.24
C ASN A 89 -10.66 -18.74 13.30
N VAL A 90 -10.98 -19.51 12.27
CA VAL A 90 -12.24 -20.25 12.16
C VAL A 90 -12.04 -21.53 12.96
N SER A 91 -12.87 -21.73 13.97
CA SER A 91 -12.85 -22.93 14.81
C SER A 91 -14.08 -23.80 14.52
N LEU A 92 -14.02 -25.10 14.80
CA LEU A 92 -15.20 -25.96 14.65
C LEU A 92 -16.39 -25.45 15.50
N GLY A 93 -16.10 -24.79 16.63
CA GLY A 93 -17.11 -24.17 17.48
C GLY A 93 -17.73 -22.89 16.89
N SER A 94 -17.07 -22.21 15.94
CA SER A 94 -17.59 -21.01 15.30
C SER A 94 -18.41 -21.29 14.04
N LEU A 95 -18.58 -22.57 13.65
CA LEU A 95 -19.41 -22.96 12.50
C LEU A 95 -20.92 -22.78 12.73
N ASP A 96 -21.31 -22.58 13.99
CA ASP A 96 -22.69 -22.32 14.40
C ASP A 96 -22.91 -20.83 14.78
N ASP A 97 -21.89 -19.98 14.62
CA ASP A 97 -22.02 -18.53 14.84
C ASP A 97 -22.93 -17.88 13.79
N ASP A 98 -23.53 -16.75 14.16
CA ASP A 98 -24.35 -15.93 13.26
C ASP A 98 -23.98 -14.44 13.38
N PRO A 99 -23.20 -13.86 12.45
CA PRO A 99 -22.63 -14.53 11.27
C PRO A 99 -21.35 -15.32 11.58
N ILE A 100 -21.09 -16.36 10.80
CA ILE A 100 -19.75 -16.99 10.74
C ILE A 100 -18.76 -15.94 10.21
N ASP A 101 -17.62 -15.75 10.90
CA ASP A 101 -16.57 -14.85 10.43
C ASP A 101 -15.74 -15.52 9.32
N THR A 102 -15.79 -14.94 8.13
CA THR A 102 -14.98 -15.36 6.96
C THR A 102 -14.01 -14.25 6.53
N GLY A 103 -13.74 -13.29 7.41
CA GLY A 103 -12.91 -12.12 7.15
C GLY A 103 -13.67 -10.89 6.64
N GLY A 104 -12.92 -9.87 6.21
CA GLY A 104 -13.48 -8.58 5.80
C GLY A 104 -14.41 -8.69 4.58
N SER A 105 -15.67 -8.27 4.73
CA SER A 105 -16.65 -8.28 3.64
C SER A 105 -16.59 -7.00 2.79
N PRO A 106 -16.39 -7.10 1.46
CA PRO A 106 -16.47 -5.97 0.55
C PRO A 106 -17.89 -5.69 0.06
N VAL A 107 -18.91 -6.38 0.59
CA VAL A 107 -20.31 -6.25 0.16
C VAL A 107 -20.78 -4.79 0.26
N GLY A 108 -21.51 -4.35 -0.77
CA GLY A 108 -21.95 -2.96 -0.93
C GLY A 108 -20.95 -2.03 -1.61
N ARG A 109 -19.71 -2.47 -1.88
CA ARG A 109 -18.80 -1.72 -2.76
C ARG A 109 -19.32 -1.70 -4.20
N LYS A 110 -19.29 -0.54 -4.86
CA LYS A 110 -19.76 -0.35 -6.24
C LYS A 110 -18.72 -0.78 -7.27
N ALA A 111 -18.40 -2.08 -7.34
CA ALA A 111 -17.45 -2.61 -8.33
C ALA A 111 -18.13 -3.46 -9.41
N VAL A 112 -17.93 -3.08 -10.68
CA VAL A 112 -18.38 -3.83 -11.88
C VAL A 112 -17.81 -5.25 -11.92
N TYR A 113 -16.68 -5.47 -11.23
CA TYR A 113 -16.06 -6.77 -11.10
C TYR A 113 -17.04 -7.84 -10.59
N TYR A 114 -17.80 -7.55 -9.55
CA TYR A 114 -18.71 -8.54 -8.96
C TYR A 114 -19.81 -8.95 -9.93
N TRP A 115 -20.32 -8.00 -10.74
CA TRP A 115 -21.30 -8.27 -11.78
C TRP A 115 -20.71 -9.12 -12.91
N LEU A 116 -19.47 -8.85 -13.32
CA LEU A 116 -18.80 -9.60 -14.37
C LEU A 116 -18.59 -11.08 -13.98
N VAL A 117 -18.18 -11.33 -12.74
CA VAL A 117 -17.91 -12.70 -12.26
C VAL A 117 -19.19 -13.43 -11.84
N SER A 118 -20.22 -12.71 -11.39
CA SER A 118 -21.47 -13.34 -10.94
C SER A 118 -22.22 -14.03 -12.08
N TRP A 119 -22.06 -13.56 -13.33
CA TRP A 119 -22.78 -14.13 -14.47
C TRP A 119 -22.39 -15.58 -14.79
N PRO A 120 -21.11 -15.95 -14.93
CA PRO A 120 -20.68 -17.35 -15.00
C PRO A 120 -21.07 -18.18 -13.77
N ILE A 121 -21.01 -17.60 -12.57
CA ILE A 121 -21.37 -18.30 -11.33
C ILE A 121 -22.86 -18.61 -11.28
N LYS A 122 -23.72 -17.70 -11.74
CA LYS A 122 -25.17 -17.90 -11.85
C LYS A 122 -25.52 -19.09 -12.76
N LEU A 123 -24.75 -19.31 -13.83
CA LEU A 123 -24.90 -20.49 -14.70
C LEU A 123 -24.47 -21.79 -14.00
N ALA A 124 -23.62 -21.70 -12.98
CA ALA A 124 -23.09 -22.81 -12.21
C ALA A 124 -23.67 -22.89 -10.77
N HIS A 125 -24.83 -22.29 -10.50
CA HIS A 125 -25.42 -22.20 -9.14
C HIS A 125 -25.60 -23.56 -8.44
N ASN A 126 -25.81 -24.65 -9.19
CA ASN A 126 -25.95 -26.01 -8.64
C ASN A 126 -24.62 -26.72 -8.37
N GLN A 127 -23.48 -26.08 -8.64
CA GLN A 127 -22.17 -26.67 -8.39
C GLN A 127 -21.69 -26.38 -6.97
N PRO A 128 -20.85 -27.24 -6.37
CA PRO A 128 -20.21 -26.96 -5.08
C PRO A 128 -19.46 -25.62 -5.06
N VAL A 129 -19.41 -24.97 -3.90
CA VAL A 129 -18.77 -23.65 -3.69
C VAL A 129 -17.35 -23.58 -4.24
N VAL A 130 -16.59 -24.67 -4.11
CA VAL A 130 -15.21 -24.79 -4.60
C VAL A 130 -15.13 -24.70 -6.13
N ILE A 131 -16.07 -25.32 -6.85
CA ILE A 131 -16.12 -25.23 -8.32
C ILE A 131 -16.48 -23.80 -8.74
N GLN A 132 -17.45 -23.19 -8.06
CA GLN A 132 -17.83 -21.80 -8.30
C GLN A 132 -16.64 -20.84 -8.07
N LEU A 133 -15.83 -21.08 -7.04
CA LEU A 133 -14.59 -20.32 -6.79
C LEU A 133 -13.62 -20.43 -7.97
N TYR A 134 -13.35 -21.64 -8.46
CA TYR A 134 -12.45 -21.83 -9.60
C TYR A 134 -12.98 -21.18 -10.88
N ILE A 135 -14.30 -21.18 -11.11
CA ILE A 135 -14.91 -20.41 -12.20
C ILE A 135 -14.57 -18.92 -12.02
N GLY A 136 -14.73 -18.38 -10.81
CA GLY A 136 -14.34 -17.01 -10.49
C GLY A 136 -12.87 -16.71 -10.78
N ARG A 137 -11.95 -17.56 -10.29
CA ARG A 137 -10.50 -17.44 -10.55
C ARG A 137 -10.17 -17.50 -12.04
N LEU A 138 -10.86 -18.33 -12.82
CA LEU A 138 -10.66 -18.42 -14.27
C LEU A 138 -11.10 -17.15 -15.01
N ILE A 139 -12.14 -16.45 -14.54
CA ILE A 139 -12.52 -15.13 -15.08
C ILE A 139 -11.43 -14.10 -14.76
N SER A 140 -10.92 -14.07 -13.53
CA SER A 140 -9.78 -13.21 -13.16
C SER A 140 -8.54 -13.50 -13.99
N PHE A 141 -8.25 -14.77 -14.22
CA PHE A 141 -7.16 -15.21 -15.09
C PHE A 141 -7.36 -14.78 -16.56
N ALA A 142 -8.58 -14.76 -17.08
CA ALA A 142 -8.84 -14.22 -18.42
C ALA A 142 -8.55 -12.70 -18.47
N LEU A 143 -8.96 -11.97 -17.42
CA LEU A 143 -8.66 -10.55 -17.25
C LEU A 143 -7.15 -10.28 -17.16
N PHE A 144 -6.39 -11.15 -16.50
CA PHE A 144 -4.93 -11.11 -16.48
C PHE A 144 -4.32 -11.18 -17.89
N LEU A 145 -4.78 -12.09 -18.75
CA LEU A 145 -4.29 -12.16 -20.14
C LEU A 145 -4.63 -10.89 -20.94
N ILE A 146 -5.79 -10.29 -20.68
CA ILE A 146 -6.17 -9.00 -21.26
C ILE A 146 -5.21 -7.89 -20.79
N SER A 147 -4.80 -7.88 -19.52
CA SER A 147 -3.86 -6.85 -19.02
C SER A 147 -2.49 -6.94 -19.70
N ILE A 148 -1.98 -8.15 -19.95
CA ILE A 148 -0.74 -8.37 -20.73
C ILE A 148 -0.91 -7.84 -22.16
N TRP A 149 -2.03 -8.13 -22.80
CA TRP A 149 -2.33 -7.66 -24.15
C TRP A 149 -2.42 -6.13 -24.21
N LEU A 150 -3.08 -5.50 -23.25
CA LEU A 150 -3.17 -4.03 -23.14
C LEU A 150 -1.79 -3.40 -22.89
N ALA A 151 -0.95 -4.02 -22.06
CA ALA A 151 0.44 -3.57 -21.86
C ALA A 151 1.25 -3.65 -23.16
N TRP A 152 1.05 -4.69 -23.98
CA TRP A 152 1.68 -4.77 -25.30
C TRP A 152 1.21 -3.64 -26.23
N LEU A 153 -0.09 -3.35 -26.28
CA LEU A 153 -0.65 -2.26 -27.08
C LEU A 153 -0.12 -0.90 -26.63
N PHE A 154 -0.13 -0.64 -25.32
CA PHE A 154 0.44 0.54 -24.70
C PHE A 154 1.91 0.72 -25.08
N MET A 155 2.72 -0.34 -24.96
CA MET A 155 4.12 -0.27 -25.34
C MET A 155 4.32 -0.05 -26.84
N GLY A 156 3.47 -0.62 -27.69
CA GLY A 156 3.46 -0.36 -29.14
C GLY A 156 3.12 1.09 -29.50
N GLU A 157 2.44 1.82 -28.61
CA GLU A 157 2.26 3.27 -28.77
C GLU A 157 3.50 4.04 -28.31
N LEU A 158 4.21 3.62 -27.27
CA LEU A 158 5.33 4.37 -26.68
C LEU A 158 6.65 4.23 -27.45
N VAL A 159 7.01 3.01 -27.84
CA VAL A 159 8.30 2.69 -28.45
C VAL A 159 8.17 2.25 -29.90
N ASN A 160 9.25 2.38 -30.67
CA ASN A 160 9.28 1.91 -32.06
C ASN A 160 9.13 0.39 -32.13
N LYS A 161 8.56 -0.10 -33.24
CA LYS A 161 8.46 -1.55 -33.52
C LYS A 161 9.84 -2.21 -33.42
N GLY A 162 9.93 -3.29 -32.64
CA GLY A 162 11.18 -4.03 -32.43
C GLY A 162 12.06 -3.48 -31.30
N HIS A 163 11.69 -2.38 -30.66
CA HIS A 163 12.38 -1.91 -29.46
C HIS A 163 12.21 -2.94 -28.33
N PRO A 164 13.27 -3.30 -27.56
CA PRO A 164 13.17 -4.36 -26.55
C PRO A 164 12.08 -4.12 -25.49
N LEU A 165 11.89 -2.87 -25.07
CA LEU A 165 10.84 -2.53 -24.10
C LEU A 165 9.42 -2.88 -24.57
N GLN A 166 9.18 -3.06 -25.87
CA GLN A 166 7.88 -3.47 -26.39
C GLN A 166 7.46 -4.84 -25.85
N TRP A 167 8.41 -5.77 -25.74
CA TRP A 167 8.16 -7.12 -25.23
C TRP A 167 8.54 -7.25 -23.75
N MET A 168 9.56 -6.54 -23.27
CA MET A 168 10.04 -6.68 -21.88
C MET A 168 8.96 -6.36 -20.84
N VAL A 169 8.17 -5.30 -21.04
CA VAL A 169 7.12 -4.90 -20.07
C VAL A 169 5.98 -5.93 -19.96
N PRO A 170 5.29 -6.33 -21.06
CA PRO A 170 4.26 -7.36 -20.97
C PRO A 170 4.83 -8.73 -20.57
N PHE A 171 6.07 -9.04 -20.94
CA PHE A 171 6.75 -10.25 -20.47
C PHE A 171 7.02 -10.22 -18.96
N SER A 172 7.39 -9.06 -18.39
CA SER A 172 7.49 -8.89 -16.94
C SER A 172 6.15 -9.11 -16.25
N LEU A 173 5.06 -8.51 -16.76
CA LEU A 173 3.72 -8.74 -16.20
C LEU A 173 3.33 -10.22 -16.23
N ALA A 174 3.64 -10.93 -17.31
CA ALA A 174 3.35 -12.35 -17.45
C ALA A 174 4.09 -13.24 -16.44
N LEU A 175 5.24 -12.78 -15.94
CA LEU A 175 6.15 -13.56 -15.10
C LEU A 175 6.33 -13.02 -13.68
N LEU A 176 5.75 -11.86 -13.34
CA LEU A 176 5.91 -11.23 -12.03
C LEU A 176 5.00 -11.93 -10.99
N PRO A 177 5.55 -12.69 -10.03
CA PRO A 177 4.77 -13.49 -9.08
C PRO A 177 3.75 -12.68 -8.27
N GLY A 178 4.16 -11.53 -7.72
CA GLY A 178 3.28 -10.71 -6.87
C GLY A 178 2.09 -10.09 -7.62
N TYR A 179 2.24 -9.87 -8.93
CA TYR A 179 1.14 -9.47 -9.79
C TYR A 179 0.23 -10.65 -10.11
N LEU A 180 0.82 -11.80 -10.48
CA LEU A 180 0.09 -12.98 -10.91
C LEU A 180 -0.80 -13.57 -9.82
N ASP A 181 -0.29 -13.65 -8.58
CA ASP A 181 -1.03 -14.16 -7.41
C ASP A 181 -2.36 -13.42 -7.24
N ASN A 182 -2.34 -12.10 -7.17
CA ASN A 182 -3.57 -11.31 -7.07
C ASN A 182 -4.42 -11.38 -8.34
N MET A 183 -3.80 -11.36 -9.53
CA MET A 183 -4.51 -11.36 -10.81
C MET A 183 -5.21 -12.69 -11.14
N THR A 184 -4.95 -13.75 -10.37
CA THR A 184 -5.60 -15.07 -10.50
C THR A 184 -6.58 -15.37 -9.36
N SER A 185 -6.75 -14.44 -8.42
CA SER A 185 -7.70 -14.52 -7.31
C SER A 185 -9.08 -13.94 -7.65
N VAL A 186 -10.10 -14.29 -6.86
CA VAL A 186 -11.39 -13.57 -6.94
C VAL A 186 -11.29 -12.24 -6.18
N HIS A 187 -11.01 -11.14 -6.89
CA HIS A 187 -10.83 -9.82 -6.28
C HIS A 187 -11.09 -8.65 -7.24
N ASP A 188 -11.63 -7.53 -6.76
CA ASP A 188 -11.85 -6.31 -7.57
C ASP A 188 -10.55 -5.61 -8.07
N ASP A 189 -9.38 -5.95 -7.51
CA ASP A 189 -8.04 -5.51 -7.95
C ASP A 189 -7.77 -5.90 -9.39
N VAL A 190 -8.29 -7.06 -9.78
CA VAL A 190 -8.09 -7.66 -11.08
C VAL A 190 -8.68 -6.77 -12.18
N LEU A 191 -9.95 -6.40 -12.03
CA LEU A 191 -10.58 -5.47 -12.97
C LEU A 191 -9.94 -4.09 -12.89
N GLY A 192 -9.63 -3.62 -11.67
CA GLY A 192 -8.92 -2.36 -11.45
C GLY A 192 -7.64 -2.26 -12.29
N ALA A 193 -6.79 -3.30 -12.29
CA ALA A 193 -5.58 -3.34 -13.09
C ALA A 193 -5.84 -3.32 -14.61
N VAL A 194 -6.84 -4.07 -15.09
CA VAL A 194 -7.21 -4.12 -16.51
C VAL A 194 -7.74 -2.78 -17.02
N VAL A 195 -8.67 -2.16 -16.30
CA VAL A 195 -9.26 -0.89 -16.72
C VAL A 195 -8.25 0.24 -16.66
N SER A 196 -7.30 0.18 -15.71
CA SER A 196 -6.15 1.07 -15.66
C SER A 196 -5.26 0.91 -16.89
N ALA A 197 -4.94 -0.32 -17.29
CA ALA A 197 -4.16 -0.60 -18.49
C ALA A 197 -4.86 -0.10 -19.77
N LEU A 198 -6.19 -0.26 -19.85
CA LEU A 198 -7.01 0.25 -20.95
C LEU A 198 -6.99 1.78 -21.01
N PHE A 199 -7.20 2.44 -19.87
CA PHE A 199 -7.14 3.89 -19.76
C PHE A 199 -5.76 4.42 -20.16
N LEU A 200 -4.68 3.81 -19.68
CA LEU A 200 -3.30 4.18 -20.01
C LEU A 200 -3.03 4.07 -21.52
N TRP A 201 -3.40 2.94 -22.14
CA TRP A 201 -3.23 2.74 -23.58
C TRP A 201 -3.98 3.78 -24.40
N LEU A 202 -5.27 3.98 -24.12
CA LEU A 202 -6.10 4.93 -24.86
C LEU A 202 -5.66 6.38 -24.62
N SER A 203 -5.25 6.73 -23.40
CA SER A 203 -4.74 8.07 -23.08
C SER A 203 -3.45 8.37 -23.84
N VAL A 204 -2.46 7.47 -23.80
CA VAL A 204 -1.21 7.64 -24.54
C VAL A 204 -1.47 7.68 -26.05
N ARG A 205 -2.32 6.80 -26.57
CA ARG A 205 -2.72 6.81 -27.98
C ARG A 205 -3.33 8.15 -28.38
N SER A 206 -4.25 8.69 -27.57
CA SER A 206 -4.92 9.97 -27.82
C SER A 206 -3.96 11.16 -27.73
N ILE A 207 -3.01 11.16 -26.79
CA ILE A 207 -1.96 12.18 -26.72
C ILE A 207 -1.12 12.17 -28.01
N LYS A 208 -0.69 10.98 -28.47
CA LYS A 208 0.20 10.85 -29.62
C LYS A 208 -0.50 11.06 -30.96
N LYS A 209 -1.65 10.40 -31.16
CA LYS A 209 -2.35 10.30 -32.44
C LYS A 209 -3.60 11.16 -32.53
N GLY A 210 -4.06 11.73 -31.43
CA GLY A 210 -5.35 12.43 -31.34
C GLY A 210 -6.53 11.48 -31.12
N PHE A 211 -7.71 12.05 -30.94
CA PHE A 211 -8.96 11.30 -30.77
C PHE A 211 -9.60 11.01 -32.14
N SER A 212 -9.76 9.73 -32.47
CA SER A 212 -10.83 9.26 -33.36
C SER A 212 -12.11 9.03 -32.54
N VAL A 213 -13.28 9.01 -33.19
CA VAL A 213 -14.58 8.75 -32.54
C VAL A 213 -14.53 7.47 -31.69
N LEU A 214 -14.02 6.37 -32.26
CA LEU A 214 -13.91 5.10 -31.54
C LEU A 214 -12.93 5.18 -30.36
N SER A 215 -11.78 5.85 -30.52
CA SER A 215 -10.83 6.00 -29.41
C SER A 215 -11.36 6.90 -28.30
N PHE A 216 -12.17 7.91 -28.64
CA PHE A 216 -12.80 8.79 -27.67
C PHE A 216 -13.86 8.05 -26.88
N ILE A 217 -14.74 7.29 -27.55
CA ILE A 217 -15.74 6.43 -26.90
C ILE A 217 -15.05 5.42 -26.00
N GLY A 218 -14.05 4.69 -26.50
CA GLY A 218 -13.30 3.74 -25.69
C GLY A 218 -12.63 4.39 -24.48
N TRP A 219 -12.09 5.59 -24.66
CA TRP A 219 -11.44 6.35 -23.58
C TRP A 219 -12.46 6.80 -22.53
N ALA A 220 -13.62 7.34 -22.94
CA ALA A 220 -14.71 7.71 -22.05
C ALA A 220 -15.25 6.50 -21.27
N ILE A 221 -15.42 5.35 -21.93
CA ILE A 221 -15.78 4.09 -21.27
C ILE A 221 -14.71 3.69 -20.25
N SER A 222 -13.43 3.80 -20.58
CA SER A 222 -12.35 3.46 -19.64
C SER A 222 -12.35 4.34 -18.39
N ILE A 223 -12.74 5.62 -18.50
CA ILE A 223 -12.90 6.54 -17.35
C ILE A 223 -14.07 6.08 -16.47
N ALA A 224 -15.23 5.80 -17.08
CA ALA A 224 -16.40 5.31 -16.35
C ALA A 224 -16.07 4.00 -15.63
N LEU A 225 -15.38 3.07 -16.31
CA LEU A 225 -14.91 1.84 -15.70
C LEU A 225 -13.92 2.09 -14.57
N CYS A 226 -12.97 3.03 -14.68
CA CYS A 226 -12.08 3.37 -13.58
C CYS A 226 -12.83 3.92 -12.35
N PHE A 227 -13.95 4.59 -12.54
CA PHE A 227 -14.79 5.05 -11.43
C PHE A 227 -15.51 3.88 -10.73
N TYR A 228 -16.03 2.93 -11.50
CA TYR A 228 -16.84 1.80 -11.01
C TYR A 228 -16.06 0.49 -10.84
N SER A 229 -14.74 0.47 -10.92
CA SER A 229 -13.96 -0.78 -10.73
C SER A 229 -13.38 -0.85 -9.33
N ARG A 230 -12.61 0.16 -8.92
CA ARG A 230 -11.97 0.17 -7.61
C ARG A 230 -11.62 1.59 -7.16
N ASP A 231 -11.61 1.81 -5.85
CA ASP A 231 -11.20 3.10 -5.28
C ASP A 231 -9.78 3.52 -5.69
N THR A 232 -8.87 2.57 -5.90
CA THR A 232 -7.50 2.86 -6.36
C THR A 232 -7.42 3.29 -7.83
N THR A 233 -8.46 3.10 -8.63
CA THR A 233 -8.52 3.56 -10.03
C THR A 233 -9.21 4.91 -10.21
N VAL A 234 -9.95 5.38 -9.21
CA VAL A 234 -10.62 6.69 -9.21
C VAL A 234 -9.69 7.87 -9.52
N PRO A 235 -8.42 7.90 -9.07
CA PRO A 235 -7.50 8.98 -9.45
C PRO A 235 -7.38 9.19 -10.97
N PHE A 236 -7.59 8.17 -11.81
CA PHE A 236 -7.59 8.33 -13.27
C PHE A 236 -8.72 9.22 -13.79
N VAL A 237 -9.88 9.25 -13.12
CA VAL A 237 -10.98 10.14 -13.49
C VAL A 237 -10.55 11.60 -13.38
N PHE A 238 -9.82 11.93 -12.31
CA PHE A 238 -9.28 13.27 -12.10
C PHE A 238 -8.10 13.60 -13.02
N LEU A 239 -7.35 12.59 -13.46
CA LEU A 239 -6.25 12.76 -14.42
C LEU A 239 -6.71 12.78 -15.88
N ALA A 240 -7.92 12.32 -16.19
CA ALA A 240 -8.44 12.26 -17.55
C ALA A 240 -8.42 13.62 -18.28
N PRO A 241 -8.79 14.77 -17.67
CA PRO A 241 -8.69 16.07 -18.33
C PRO A 241 -7.27 16.44 -18.81
N LEU A 242 -6.22 15.85 -18.24
CA LEU A 242 -4.84 16.07 -18.67
C LEU A 242 -4.56 15.49 -20.06
N VAL A 243 -5.34 14.51 -20.53
CA VAL A 243 -5.13 13.84 -21.83
C VAL A 243 -5.37 14.79 -23.02
N PRO A 244 -6.56 15.42 -23.19
CA PRO A 244 -6.76 16.41 -24.24
C PRO A 244 -5.86 17.64 -24.05
N LEU A 245 -5.57 18.02 -22.80
CA LEU A 245 -4.64 19.10 -22.50
C LEU A 245 -3.24 18.81 -23.05
N PHE A 246 -2.64 17.67 -22.69
CA PHE A 246 -1.34 17.25 -23.21
C PHE A 246 -1.31 17.04 -24.73
N ARG A 247 -2.46 16.75 -25.35
CA ARG A 247 -2.58 16.69 -26.80
C ARG A 247 -2.49 18.07 -27.46
N VAL A 248 -3.21 19.06 -26.94
CA VAL A 248 -3.26 20.42 -27.53
C VAL A 248 -1.91 21.13 -27.36
N LEU A 249 -1.21 20.85 -26.27
CA LEU A 249 0.06 21.50 -25.95
C LEU A 249 1.17 21.01 -26.88
N LYS A 250 1.71 21.94 -27.69
CA LYS A 250 2.88 21.70 -28.52
C LYS A 250 4.12 21.44 -27.63
N GLN A 251 5.13 20.76 -28.17
CA GLN A 251 6.39 20.35 -27.49
C GLN A 251 7.18 21.45 -26.74
N LYS A 252 6.81 22.72 -26.79
CA LYS A 252 7.47 23.78 -25.99
C LYS A 252 6.58 24.34 -24.88
N THR A 253 5.26 24.18 -24.96
CA THR A 253 4.32 24.76 -23.98
C THR A 253 4.12 23.90 -22.74
N TYR A 254 4.46 22.60 -22.77
CA TYR A 254 4.38 21.78 -21.56
C TYR A 254 5.44 22.17 -20.50
N LEU A 255 6.56 22.79 -20.87
CA LEU A 255 7.53 23.33 -19.88
C LEU A 255 6.94 24.54 -19.16
N VAL A 256 6.29 25.43 -19.90
CA VAL A 256 5.56 26.58 -19.34
C VAL A 256 4.42 26.09 -18.45
N MET A 257 3.72 25.02 -18.85
CA MET A 257 2.68 24.42 -18.01
C MET A 257 3.22 23.61 -16.84
N GLY A 258 4.38 22.97 -16.97
CA GLY A 258 5.07 22.36 -15.84
C GLY A 258 5.45 23.43 -14.82
N ALA A 259 5.95 24.58 -15.29
CA ALA A 259 6.20 25.75 -14.45
C ALA A 259 4.91 26.34 -13.87
N ALA A 260 3.83 26.44 -14.65
CA ALA A 260 2.54 26.94 -14.18
C ALA A 260 1.87 25.98 -13.18
N PHE A 261 1.97 24.68 -13.40
CA PHE A 261 1.50 23.65 -12.48
C PHE A 261 2.34 23.64 -11.21
N LEU A 262 3.66 23.74 -11.31
CA LEU A 262 4.55 23.89 -10.17
C LEU A 262 4.21 25.16 -9.39
N LEU A 263 4.01 26.28 -10.08
CA LEU A 263 3.60 27.54 -9.47
C LEU A 263 2.23 27.44 -8.82
N ALA A 264 1.24 26.83 -9.48
CA ALA A 264 -0.09 26.59 -8.93
C ALA A 264 -0.03 25.68 -7.71
N THR A 265 0.83 24.65 -7.74
CA THR A 265 1.08 23.75 -6.61
C THR A 265 1.74 24.52 -5.47
N ILE A 266 2.73 25.37 -5.75
CA ILE A 266 3.37 26.22 -4.73
C ILE A 266 2.36 27.19 -4.12
N ILE A 267 1.53 27.86 -4.94
CA ILE A 267 0.49 28.78 -4.45
C ILE A 267 -0.54 28.02 -3.61
N LEU A 268 -0.98 26.85 -4.08
CA LEU A 268 -1.91 26.00 -3.36
C LEU A 268 -1.29 25.56 -2.03
N SER A 269 -0.05 25.07 -2.05
CA SER A 269 0.71 24.71 -0.85
C SER A 269 0.86 25.88 0.11
N ILE A 270 1.18 27.09 -0.35
CA ILE A 270 1.28 28.27 0.53
C ILE A 270 -0.08 28.58 1.19
N LYS A 271 -1.19 28.41 0.48
CA LYS A 271 -2.53 28.62 1.02
C LYS A 271 -2.99 27.49 1.95
N THR A 272 -2.55 26.27 1.72
CA THR A 272 -2.98 25.10 2.49
C THR A 272 -2.04 24.79 3.65
N VAL A 273 -0.78 25.19 3.61
CA VAL A 273 0.20 24.93 4.68
C VAL A 273 -0.07 25.83 5.89
N THR A 274 -0.07 25.25 7.08
CA THR A 274 -0.13 25.95 8.36
C THR A 274 1.07 25.57 9.23
N PHE A 275 1.35 26.37 10.26
CA PHE A 275 2.31 26.04 11.33
C PHE A 275 1.59 25.95 12.68
N GLN A 276 0.35 25.43 12.63
CA GLN A 276 -0.52 25.35 13.78
C GLN A 276 -0.52 23.95 14.38
N ASP A 277 -0.05 22.90 13.70
CA ASP A 277 -0.03 21.57 14.29
C ASP A 277 1.13 21.42 15.28
N ALA A 278 0.84 20.97 16.50
CA ALA A 278 1.86 20.66 17.51
C ALA A 278 2.77 19.54 16.99
N SER A 279 4.08 19.76 16.98
CA SER A 279 5.02 18.75 16.51
C SER A 279 4.94 17.48 17.36
N GLN A 280 5.02 16.31 16.72
CA GLN A 280 4.98 14.98 17.35
C GLN A 280 3.64 14.60 18.01
N TRP A 281 2.61 15.42 17.82
CA TRP A 281 1.24 15.14 18.23
C TRP A 281 0.33 15.15 17.01
N PHE A 282 -0.53 14.16 16.93
CA PHE A 282 -1.31 13.88 15.74
C PHE A 282 -2.79 13.96 16.07
N SER A 283 -3.53 14.77 15.32
CA SER A 283 -4.98 14.89 15.47
C SER A 283 -5.69 13.77 14.70
N TYR A 284 -6.77 13.26 15.28
CA TYR A 284 -7.62 12.25 14.66
C TYR A 284 -9.11 12.62 14.83
N PRO A 285 -9.90 12.70 13.72
CA PRO A 285 -9.49 12.60 12.32
C PRO A 285 -8.58 13.77 11.89
N ALA A 286 -7.61 13.52 11.00
CA ALA A 286 -6.58 14.51 10.69
C ALA A 286 -7.14 15.73 9.94
N GLY A 287 -6.56 16.91 10.21
CA GLY A 287 -6.81 18.15 9.46
C GLY A 287 -8.15 18.83 9.74
N LYS A 288 -8.91 18.44 10.77
CA LYS A 288 -10.17 19.10 11.15
C LYS A 288 -10.04 20.24 12.15
N GLN A 289 -8.91 20.37 12.85
CA GLN A 289 -8.60 21.49 13.75
C GLN A 289 -7.16 21.41 14.24
N SER A 290 -6.55 22.57 14.44
CA SER A 290 -5.26 22.69 15.11
C SER A 290 -5.37 22.22 16.55
N VAL A 291 -4.53 21.26 16.91
CA VAL A 291 -4.42 20.78 18.29
C VAL A 291 -3.61 21.77 19.15
N ARG A 292 -2.81 22.67 18.54
CA ARG A 292 -2.06 23.71 19.24
C ARG A 292 -2.86 25.02 19.26
N PHE A 293 -2.92 25.66 20.42
CA PHE A 293 -3.61 26.93 20.59
C PHE A 293 -2.75 27.91 21.40
N GLU A 294 -2.66 29.16 20.95
CA GLU A 294 -1.89 30.20 21.64
C GLU A 294 -2.72 30.81 22.77
N THR A 295 -2.18 30.87 23.98
CA THR A 295 -2.89 31.42 25.13
C THR A 295 -1.94 31.94 26.20
N THR A 296 -2.37 32.97 26.92
CA THR A 296 -1.66 33.48 28.11
C THR A 296 -1.97 32.69 29.38
N LYS A 297 -2.91 31.73 29.31
CA LYS A 297 -3.28 30.85 30.44
C LYS A 297 -2.43 29.58 30.51
N ALA A 298 -1.46 29.41 29.62
CA ALA A 298 -0.62 28.23 29.56
C ALA A 298 0.23 28.13 30.85
N PRO A 299 0.18 27.00 31.59
CA PRO A 299 1.15 26.73 32.64
C PRO A 299 2.61 26.87 32.19
N PHE A 300 2.90 26.48 30.95
CA PHE A 300 4.23 26.59 30.35
C PHE A 300 4.16 27.27 28.98
N GLY A 301 5.12 28.17 28.71
CA GLY A 301 5.25 28.81 27.41
C GLY A 301 4.04 29.64 26.99
N ASN A 302 3.69 29.59 25.70
CA ASN A 302 2.60 30.37 25.11
C ASN A 302 1.54 29.51 24.41
N PHE A 303 1.75 28.19 24.34
CA PHE A 303 0.91 27.29 23.60
C PHE A 303 0.39 26.18 24.50
N ILE A 304 -0.78 25.67 24.13
CA ILE A 304 -1.45 24.57 24.82
C ILE A 304 -2.02 23.60 23.79
N PHE A 305 -2.39 22.42 24.25
CA PHE A 305 -3.26 21.53 23.50
C PHE A 305 -4.73 21.93 23.70
N SER A 306 -5.51 22.00 22.63
CA SER A 306 -6.95 22.27 22.69
C SER A 306 -7.72 21.20 21.92
N LEU A 307 -8.74 20.65 22.57
CA LEU A 307 -9.71 19.73 21.99
C LEU A 307 -11.09 20.40 22.03
N SER A 308 -11.77 20.48 20.88
CA SER A 308 -13.13 21.03 20.81
C SER A 308 -14.20 19.97 20.55
N ASN A 309 -15.41 20.21 21.05
CA ASN A 309 -16.58 19.35 20.86
C ASN A 309 -17.30 19.56 19.51
N GLU A 310 -16.76 20.39 18.61
CA GLU A 310 -17.43 20.68 17.33
C GLU A 310 -17.23 19.53 16.31
N GLY A 311 -18.09 18.50 16.35
CA GLY A 311 -18.19 17.46 15.30
C GLY A 311 -17.86 16.04 15.75
N GLU A 312 -17.36 15.20 14.83
CA GLU A 312 -16.96 13.80 15.12
C GLU A 312 -15.91 13.74 16.24
N MET A 313 -15.97 12.70 17.09
CA MET A 313 -15.06 12.46 18.21
C MET A 313 -13.60 12.78 17.83
N LYS A 314 -13.07 13.85 18.41
CA LYS A 314 -11.71 14.33 18.16
C LYS A 314 -10.82 13.82 19.27
N SER A 315 -9.75 13.16 18.87
CA SER A 315 -8.64 12.85 19.77
C SER A 315 -7.36 13.40 19.17
N PHE A 316 -6.35 13.57 20.00
CA PHE A 316 -5.00 13.69 19.52
C PHE A 316 -4.13 12.70 20.27
N GLY A 317 -2.94 12.41 19.78
CA GLY A 317 -2.06 11.53 20.51
C GLY A 317 -0.64 11.56 20.02
N GLN A 318 0.22 10.95 20.82
CA GLN A 318 1.62 10.73 20.48
C GLN A 318 1.88 9.24 20.33
N SER A 319 2.42 8.87 19.17
CA SER A 319 2.81 7.49 18.88
C SER A 319 4.23 7.21 19.37
N PHE A 320 4.44 6.05 19.99
CA PHE A 320 5.75 5.56 20.40
C PHE A 320 6.16 4.34 19.57
N ALA A 321 7.32 4.43 18.90
CA ALA A 321 7.82 3.35 18.07
C ALA A 321 8.10 2.06 18.89
N PRO A 322 7.96 0.87 18.29
CA PRO A 322 8.20 -0.38 19.02
C PRO A 322 9.60 -0.52 19.64
N GLY A 323 10.63 0.03 19.00
CA GLY A 323 11.98 0.05 19.55
C GLY A 323 12.13 0.92 20.80
N PHE A 324 11.25 1.92 20.95
CA PHE A 324 11.23 2.84 22.08
C PHE A 324 10.48 2.28 23.29
N ILE A 325 9.48 1.43 23.08
CA ILE A 325 8.69 0.82 24.17
C ILE A 325 9.41 -0.35 24.84
N LYS A 326 10.24 -1.09 24.12
CA LYS A 326 10.94 -2.26 24.68
C LYS A 326 11.70 -1.98 25.99
N PRO A 327 12.49 -0.89 26.12
CA PRO A 327 13.16 -0.54 27.38
C PRO A 327 12.23 -0.11 28.51
N LEU A 328 10.99 0.28 28.19
CA LEU A 328 9.99 0.75 29.16
C LEU A 328 9.15 -0.39 29.74
N ARG A 329 9.23 -1.60 29.17
CA ARG A 329 8.48 -2.76 29.65
C ARG A 329 8.88 -3.14 31.08
N LYS A 330 7.92 -3.70 31.81
CA LYS A 330 8.06 -4.16 33.21
C LYS A 330 8.45 -3.05 34.19
N LYS A 331 8.08 -1.82 33.89
CA LYS A 331 8.34 -0.66 34.73
C LYS A 331 7.03 0.08 34.99
N THR A 332 6.97 0.70 36.16
CA THR A 332 5.90 1.62 36.54
C THR A 332 6.27 3.01 36.06
N PHE A 333 5.29 3.74 35.55
CA PHE A 333 5.41 5.13 35.14
C PHE A 333 4.31 5.95 35.79
N THR A 334 4.60 7.23 36.01
CA THR A 334 3.58 8.22 36.36
C THR A 334 3.38 9.14 35.17
N LEU A 335 2.13 9.23 34.73
CA LEU A 335 1.65 10.20 33.77
C LEU A 335 1.10 11.40 34.54
N GLY A 336 1.64 12.59 34.28
CA GLY A 336 1.16 13.87 34.81
C GLY A 336 0.73 14.81 33.68
N VAL A 337 -0.26 15.67 33.91
CA VAL A 337 -0.72 16.65 32.93
C VAL A 337 -1.54 17.76 33.60
N TRP A 338 -1.42 18.99 33.09
CA TRP A 338 -2.32 20.09 33.46
C TRP A 338 -3.59 20.04 32.61
N ILE A 339 -4.76 20.04 33.25
CA ILE A 339 -6.05 19.96 32.56
C ILE A 339 -7.00 21.04 33.09
N TRP A 340 -7.72 21.69 32.16
CA TRP A 340 -8.84 22.57 32.46
C TRP A 340 -9.82 22.61 31.27
N ALA A 341 -10.99 23.21 31.48
CA ALA A 341 -12.02 23.35 30.45
C ALA A 341 -12.65 24.75 30.48
N ASP A 342 -13.51 25.06 29.52
CA ASP A 342 -14.26 26.33 29.54
C ASP A 342 -15.26 26.42 30.71
N GLU A 343 -15.80 25.28 31.14
CA GLU A 343 -16.71 25.16 32.28
C GLU A 343 -16.30 23.98 33.18
N PRO A 344 -16.60 24.02 34.49
CA PRO A 344 -16.31 22.90 35.38
C PRO A 344 -17.01 21.61 34.94
N THR A 345 -16.27 20.51 34.90
CA THR A 345 -16.79 19.25 34.37
C THR A 345 -16.01 18.03 34.87
N GLN A 346 -16.52 16.83 34.61
CA GLN A 346 -15.83 15.57 34.89
C GLN A 346 -15.23 15.00 33.61
N LEU A 347 -13.94 14.69 33.62
CA LEU A 347 -13.21 14.14 32.47
C LEU A 347 -12.44 12.88 32.86
N GLU A 348 -12.20 12.02 31.87
CA GLU A 348 -11.22 10.95 31.97
C GLU A 348 -9.81 11.52 31.78
N LEU A 349 -8.86 11.07 32.61
CA LEU A 349 -7.45 11.37 32.41
C LEU A 349 -6.94 10.77 31.10
N PRO A 350 -5.93 11.39 30.47
CA PRO A 350 -5.28 10.79 29.31
C PRO A 350 -4.77 9.40 29.61
N ILE A 351 -4.91 8.51 28.64
CA ILE A 351 -4.53 7.11 28.81
C ILE A 351 -3.35 6.74 27.93
N ILE A 352 -2.66 5.69 28.37
CA ILE A 352 -1.67 5.01 27.57
C ILE A 352 -2.29 3.72 27.04
N GLN A 353 -2.42 3.63 25.72
CA GLN A 353 -2.92 2.45 25.03
C GLN A 353 -1.74 1.66 24.50
N TYR A 354 -1.73 0.35 24.69
CA TYR A 354 -0.66 -0.53 24.24
C TYR A 354 -1.20 -1.79 23.57
N ARG A 355 -0.52 -2.21 22.50
CA ARG A 355 -0.83 -3.46 21.80
C ARG A 355 -0.06 -4.62 22.42
N THR A 356 -0.79 -5.67 22.76
CA THR A 356 -0.31 -6.96 23.25
C THR A 356 -0.66 -8.07 22.24
N PRO A 357 -0.11 -9.29 22.38
CA PRO A 357 -0.53 -10.45 21.60
C PRO A 357 -2.04 -10.73 21.72
N ASP A 358 -2.61 -10.47 22.89
CA ASP A 358 -4.03 -10.73 23.20
C ASP A 358 -4.97 -9.60 22.75
N GLY A 359 -4.43 -8.50 22.22
CA GLY A 359 -5.20 -7.38 21.71
C GLY A 359 -4.76 -6.02 22.26
N LEU A 360 -5.68 -5.06 22.22
CA LEU A 360 -5.47 -3.70 22.73
C LEU A 360 -5.74 -3.67 24.24
N ALA A 361 -4.80 -3.12 25.00
CA ALA A 361 -4.95 -2.87 26.43
C ALA A 361 -4.67 -1.40 26.73
N THR A 362 -5.19 -0.91 27.86
CA THR A 362 -5.10 0.51 28.25
C THR A 362 -4.60 0.66 29.68
N SER A 363 -4.07 1.83 30.01
CA SER A 363 -3.94 2.24 31.41
C SER A 363 -5.33 2.35 32.06
N PRO A 364 -5.42 2.32 33.40
CA PRO A 364 -6.68 2.50 34.11
C PRO A 364 -7.39 3.80 33.69
N LEU A 365 -8.70 3.72 33.49
CA LEU A 365 -9.54 4.89 33.28
C LEU A 365 -9.81 5.53 34.64
N GLN A 366 -9.44 6.80 34.78
CA GLN A 366 -9.61 7.56 36.01
C GLN A 366 -10.34 8.87 35.70
N ASN A 367 -11.47 9.09 36.37
CA ASN A 367 -12.23 10.31 36.24
C ASN A 367 -11.75 11.37 37.23
N VAL A 368 -11.65 12.62 36.79
CA VAL A 368 -11.26 13.79 37.59
C VAL A 368 -12.24 14.94 37.36
N GLN A 369 -12.41 15.78 38.37
CA GLN A 369 -13.20 17.01 38.28
C GLN A 369 -12.29 18.14 37.85
N VAL A 370 -12.48 18.68 36.65
CA VAL A 370 -11.69 19.79 36.11
C VAL A 370 -12.44 21.09 36.23
N GLY A 371 -11.72 22.18 36.53
CA GLY A 371 -12.27 23.53 36.60
C GLY A 371 -11.90 24.36 35.37
N THR A 372 -12.07 25.67 35.50
CA THR A 372 -11.71 26.67 34.47
C THR A 372 -10.29 27.21 34.60
N THR A 373 -9.54 26.70 35.58
CA THR A 373 -8.14 27.04 35.83
C THR A 373 -7.30 25.77 35.73
N PRO A 374 -6.04 25.86 35.23
CA PRO A 374 -5.17 24.70 35.11
C PRO A 374 -4.95 24.03 36.48
N ILE A 375 -5.20 22.73 36.54
CA ILE A 375 -4.87 21.87 37.70
C ILE A 375 -4.06 20.68 37.19
N PHE A 376 -3.01 20.32 37.93
CA PHE A 376 -2.16 19.18 37.61
C PHE A 376 -2.75 17.88 38.17
N TYR A 377 -2.92 16.89 37.29
CA TYR A 377 -3.40 15.57 37.64
C TYR A 377 -2.34 14.52 37.33
N THR A 378 -2.40 13.40 38.06
CA THR A 378 -1.45 12.29 37.90
C THR A 378 -2.16 10.95 37.91
N THR A 379 -1.60 9.98 37.20
CA THR A 379 -2.00 8.58 37.25
C THR A 379 -0.79 7.68 37.06
N THR A 380 -0.73 6.57 37.80
CA THR A 380 0.33 5.58 37.69
C THR A 380 -0.10 4.42 36.80
N LEU A 381 0.80 3.95 35.95
CA LEU A 381 0.54 2.83 35.05
C LEU A 381 1.75 1.91 34.96
N TYR A 382 1.49 0.63 34.72
CA TYR A 382 2.53 -0.37 34.51
C TYR A 382 2.53 -0.80 33.03
N ILE A 383 3.70 -0.73 32.37
CA ILE A 383 3.82 -1.18 30.98
C ILE A 383 4.15 -2.68 30.97
N PRO A 384 3.25 -3.55 30.47
CA PRO A 384 3.48 -5.00 30.54
C PRO A 384 4.63 -5.44 29.62
N HIS A 385 5.17 -6.62 29.92
CA HIS A 385 6.24 -7.25 29.12
C HIS A 385 5.89 -7.40 27.63
N GLU A 386 4.62 -7.69 27.37
CA GLU A 386 4.09 -7.99 26.04
C GLU A 386 3.83 -6.73 25.19
N ALA A 387 3.91 -5.53 25.77
CA ALA A 387 3.58 -4.27 25.09
C ALA A 387 4.52 -4.00 23.90
N ASN A 388 4.01 -4.02 22.68
CA ASN A 388 4.81 -3.84 21.48
C ASN A 388 4.78 -2.41 20.94
N HIS A 389 3.60 -1.80 20.92
CA HIS A 389 3.38 -0.45 20.41
C HIS A 389 2.49 0.29 21.38
N THR A 390 2.75 1.59 21.57
CA THR A 390 2.08 2.38 22.60
C THR A 390 1.72 3.75 22.07
N TRP A 391 0.61 4.26 22.58
CA TRP A 391 0.07 5.57 22.28
C TRP A 391 -0.30 6.26 23.57
N LEU A 392 0.00 7.55 23.63
CA LEU A 392 -0.62 8.44 24.60
C LEU A 392 -1.78 9.14 23.90
N THR A 393 -2.98 8.97 24.43
CA THR A 393 -4.20 9.52 23.85
C THR A 393 -5.07 10.11 24.96
N PRO A 394 -5.36 11.42 24.96
CA PRO A 394 -6.50 11.96 25.68
C PRO A 394 -7.78 11.45 25.02
N LEU A 395 -8.61 10.74 25.78
CA LEU A 395 -9.91 10.26 25.34
C LEU A 395 -11.03 11.01 26.07
N PRO A 396 -11.18 12.33 25.89
CA PRO A 396 -12.25 13.03 26.56
C PRO A 396 -13.60 12.57 25.98
N THR A 397 -14.48 12.08 26.84
CA THR A 397 -15.91 12.09 26.56
C THR A 397 -16.39 13.50 26.81
N PHE A 398 -16.75 14.24 25.76
CA PHE A 398 -17.24 15.61 25.90
C PHE A 398 -18.68 15.63 26.42
N PRO A 399 -18.95 16.29 27.56
CA PRO A 399 -20.32 16.59 27.97
C PRO A 399 -20.94 17.65 27.04
N GLU A 400 -22.26 17.65 26.92
CA GLU A 400 -22.99 18.50 25.95
C GLU A 400 -22.69 20.00 26.07
N ASN A 401 -22.34 20.48 27.26
CA ASN A 401 -22.07 21.89 27.57
C ASN A 401 -20.60 22.30 27.43
N ILE A 402 -19.68 21.36 27.16
CA ILE A 402 -18.25 21.66 27.10
C ILE A 402 -17.83 21.87 25.65
N HIS A 403 -17.37 23.07 25.35
CA HIS A 403 -16.87 23.43 24.02
C HIS A 403 -15.40 23.09 23.86
N HIS A 404 -14.55 23.48 24.82
CA HIS A 404 -13.12 23.17 24.79
C HIS A 404 -12.61 22.54 26.08
N ILE A 405 -11.68 21.60 25.89
CA ILE A 405 -10.83 21.02 26.92
C ILE A 405 -9.38 21.33 26.54
N TYR A 406 -8.63 21.79 27.52
CA TYR A 406 -7.26 22.22 27.36
C TYR A 406 -6.31 21.33 28.14
N TYR A 407 -5.17 21.03 27.54
CA TYR A 407 -4.09 20.28 28.18
C TYR A 407 -2.76 21.01 28.00
N ASP A 408 -1.89 20.90 28.99
CA ASP A 408 -0.52 21.41 28.91
C ASP A 408 0.43 20.59 29.81
N GLY A 409 1.72 20.66 29.54
CA GLY A 409 2.78 20.14 30.40
C GLY A 409 2.67 18.63 30.67
N PHE A 410 2.47 17.84 29.62
CA PHE A 410 2.41 16.38 29.74
C PHE A 410 3.74 15.80 30.24
N VAL A 411 3.71 14.92 31.24
CA VAL A 411 4.89 14.24 31.78
C VAL A 411 4.67 12.75 31.82
N LEU A 412 5.59 11.96 31.30
CA LEU A 412 5.65 10.52 31.55
C LEU A 412 7.04 10.18 32.09
N ALA A 413 7.10 9.87 33.38
CA ALA A 413 8.35 9.60 34.10
C ALA A 413 8.36 8.19 34.68
N GLU A 414 9.52 7.52 34.68
CA GLU A 414 9.71 6.19 35.29
C GLU A 414 9.67 6.30 36.81
N GLY A 415 8.77 5.55 37.45
CA GLY A 415 8.56 5.56 38.90
C GLY A 415 7.14 5.97 39.29
N GLU A 416 6.91 5.96 40.60
CA GLU A 416 5.68 6.45 41.24
C GLU A 416 5.96 7.82 41.82
N TYR A 417 5.13 8.80 41.42
CA TYR A 417 5.21 10.19 41.85
C TYR A 417 3.86 10.68 42.37
N THR A 418 3.88 11.68 43.25
CA THR A 418 2.70 12.29 43.85
C THR A 418 2.03 13.29 42.90
N SER A 419 0.85 13.76 43.28
CA SER A 419 0.09 14.75 42.51
C SER A 419 0.66 16.17 42.57
N THR A 420 1.79 16.42 43.24
CA THR A 420 2.45 17.72 43.18
C THR A 420 3.14 17.90 41.83
N PRO A 421 2.98 19.04 41.14
CA PRO A 421 3.64 19.29 39.86
C PRO A 421 5.18 19.21 39.99
N PRO A 422 5.88 18.65 38.98
CA PRO A 422 7.34 18.64 38.94
C PRO A 422 7.92 20.04 38.71
N GLU A 423 9.14 20.25 39.19
CA GLU A 423 9.97 21.41 38.86
C GLU A 423 10.82 21.08 37.63
N PHE A 424 10.58 21.76 36.51
CA PHE A 424 11.31 21.52 35.27
C PHE A 424 12.58 22.36 35.18
N GLU A 425 13.61 21.81 34.53
CA GLU A 425 14.88 22.51 34.32
C GLU A 425 14.77 23.64 33.27
N ASN A 426 13.81 23.53 32.34
CA ASN A 426 13.58 24.50 31.26
C ASN A 426 12.18 24.33 30.65
N GLU A 427 11.80 25.28 29.78
CA GLU A 427 10.50 25.34 29.10
C GLU A 427 10.21 24.17 28.14
N ASN A 428 11.20 23.33 27.78
CA ASN A 428 10.94 22.14 26.95
C ASN A 428 10.37 20.95 27.74
N LEU A 429 10.44 21.02 29.07
CA LEU A 429 9.90 20.04 30.02
C LEU A 429 10.42 18.60 29.80
N LEU A 430 11.66 18.45 29.30
CA LEU A 430 12.26 17.13 29.03
C LEU A 430 12.94 16.48 30.26
N SER A 431 13.22 17.28 31.29
CA SER A 431 13.88 16.88 32.52
C SER A 431 13.52 17.83 33.66
N GLY A 432 13.65 17.35 34.89
CA GLY A 432 13.29 18.09 36.08
C GLY A 432 13.49 17.28 37.36
N VAL A 433 12.98 17.82 38.46
CA VAL A 433 12.88 17.18 39.75
C VAL A 433 11.41 16.98 40.10
N TRP A 434 11.02 15.77 40.48
CA TRP A 434 9.67 15.41 40.91
C TRP A 434 9.79 14.57 42.18
N ASP A 435 9.12 14.99 43.26
CA ASP A 435 9.27 14.37 44.59
C ASP A 435 10.74 14.19 45.00
N GLU A 436 11.53 15.26 44.85
CA GLU A 436 12.97 15.29 45.16
C GLU A 436 13.84 14.33 44.31
N LYS A 437 13.28 13.68 43.28
CA LYS A 437 14.00 12.79 42.36
C LYS A 437 14.13 13.41 40.99
N SER A 438 15.33 13.34 40.40
CA SER A 438 15.51 13.68 38.99
C SER A 438 14.71 12.71 38.11
N PHE A 439 14.06 13.24 37.08
CA PHE A 439 13.36 12.44 36.09
C PHE A 439 13.68 12.90 34.67
N SER A 440 13.43 12.00 33.71
CA SER A 440 13.45 12.32 32.29
C SER A 440 12.04 12.11 31.74
N ASN A 441 11.52 13.13 31.08
CA ASN A 441 10.21 13.08 30.45
C ASN A 441 10.32 12.34 29.11
N ILE A 442 9.53 11.30 28.96
CA ILE A 442 9.49 10.46 27.77
C ILE A 442 8.61 11.10 26.68
N ILE A 443 7.71 12.01 27.07
CA ILE A 443 6.81 12.72 26.16
C ILE A 443 7.57 13.80 25.41
N ARG A 444 7.35 13.86 24.10
CA ARG A 444 8.00 14.82 23.21
C ARG A 444 7.09 16.00 22.95
N ASN A 445 7.64 17.21 22.90
CA ASN A 445 6.89 18.46 22.80
C ASN A 445 5.69 18.53 23.79
N PRO A 446 5.92 18.32 25.09
CA PRO A 446 4.87 18.13 26.10
C PRO A 446 3.97 19.33 26.37
N SER A 447 4.34 20.53 25.88
CA SER A 447 3.58 21.78 26.00
C SER A 447 3.19 22.40 24.66
N ALA A 448 3.20 21.61 23.58
CA ALA A 448 2.84 22.08 22.24
C ALA A 448 3.65 23.29 21.71
N GLU A 449 4.74 23.70 22.37
CA GLU A 449 5.52 24.90 22.04
C GLU A 449 6.09 24.84 20.61
N HIS A 450 6.51 23.66 20.18
CA HIS A 450 7.03 23.44 18.82
C HIS A 450 5.91 23.08 17.86
N ALA A 451 5.94 23.68 16.66
CA ALA A 451 4.99 23.39 15.58
C ALA A 451 5.66 22.66 14.40
N TRP A 452 4.86 21.93 13.64
CA TRP A 452 5.23 21.36 12.36
C TRP A 452 4.46 22.00 11.21
N ILE A 453 4.91 21.69 9.99
CA ILE A 453 4.16 22.02 8.78
C ILE A 453 2.89 21.14 8.79
N GLY A 454 1.74 21.80 8.92
CA GLY A 454 0.41 21.22 8.89
C GLY A 454 -0.33 21.54 7.59
N VAL A 455 -1.56 21.05 7.47
CA VAL A 455 -2.46 21.39 6.36
C VAL A 455 -3.78 21.91 6.91
N ASN A 456 -4.21 23.08 6.46
CA ASN A 456 -5.44 23.77 6.83
C ASN A 456 -6.69 22.91 6.54
N GLU A 457 -7.72 23.03 7.38
CA GLU A 457 -9.04 22.41 7.20
C GLU A 457 -9.66 22.66 5.83
N THR A 458 -9.44 23.85 5.24
CA THR A 458 -9.95 24.16 3.90
C THR A 458 -9.44 23.21 2.81
N SER A 459 -8.39 22.43 3.08
CA SER A 459 -7.89 21.38 2.20
C SER A 459 -8.72 20.10 2.18
N HIS A 460 -9.81 19.99 2.94
CA HIS A 460 -10.68 18.80 2.95
C HIS A 460 -11.21 18.41 1.56
N PHE A 461 -11.28 19.34 0.60
CA PHE A 461 -11.60 18.98 -0.79
C PHE A 461 -10.59 18.01 -1.44
N LEU A 462 -9.36 17.93 -0.90
CA LEU A 462 -8.33 16.96 -1.30
C LEU A 462 -8.54 15.58 -0.67
N LYS A 463 -9.48 15.43 0.27
CA LYS A 463 -9.89 14.12 0.82
C LYS A 463 -10.70 13.38 -0.24
N LEU A 464 -9.98 12.84 -1.22
CA LEU A 464 -10.55 12.08 -2.33
C LEU A 464 -11.25 10.80 -1.84
N ARG A 465 -10.78 10.22 -0.72
CA ARG A 465 -11.32 9.03 -0.04
C ARG A 465 -10.90 8.99 1.44
N SER A 466 -11.52 8.11 2.22
CA SER A 466 -11.29 7.89 3.65
C SER A 466 -9.83 7.63 4.03
N TYR A 467 -9.02 7.03 3.15
CA TYR A 467 -7.63 6.67 3.44
C TYR A 467 -6.59 7.68 2.94
N ILE A 468 -7.00 8.75 2.24
CA ILE A 468 -6.08 9.81 1.75
C ILE A 468 -6.22 11.02 2.66
N GLU A 469 -5.30 11.15 3.62
CA GLU A 469 -5.23 12.28 4.55
C GLU A 469 -3.87 12.99 4.42
N PRO A 470 -3.75 13.99 3.51
CA PRO A 470 -2.48 14.65 3.25
C PRO A 470 -1.84 15.32 4.48
N SER A 471 -2.67 15.85 5.39
CA SER A 471 -2.23 16.40 6.68
C SER A 471 -1.49 15.34 7.50
N LEU A 472 -2.11 14.17 7.67
CA LEU A 472 -1.53 13.05 8.39
C LEU A 472 -0.24 12.55 7.73
N TYR A 473 -0.21 12.48 6.40
CA TYR A 473 0.98 12.06 5.67
C TYR A 473 2.13 13.02 5.93
N LEU A 474 1.87 14.33 5.89
CA LEU A 474 2.88 15.35 6.15
C LEU A 474 3.37 15.32 7.61
N GLN A 475 2.47 15.20 8.57
CA GLN A 475 2.84 15.10 9.99
C GLN A 475 3.69 13.85 10.26
N THR A 476 3.28 12.68 9.74
CA THR A 476 3.98 11.42 9.98
C THR A 476 5.37 11.37 9.31
N ILE A 477 5.57 12.04 8.17
CA ILE A 477 6.89 12.14 7.51
C ILE A 477 7.87 12.97 8.36
N GLN A 478 7.37 14.02 9.02
CA GLN A 478 8.17 14.86 9.91
C GLN A 478 8.55 14.10 11.19
N ASP A 479 7.78 13.08 11.61
CA ASP A 479 8.06 12.23 12.77
C ASP A 479 8.83 10.94 12.44
N SER A 480 10.09 11.06 12.03
CA SER A 480 10.92 9.88 11.77
C SER A 480 11.12 8.96 12.99
N GLN A 481 11.05 9.50 14.21
CA GLN A 481 11.20 8.73 15.45
C GLN A 481 9.94 7.91 15.76
N GLY A 482 8.75 8.50 15.62
CA GLY A 482 7.48 7.82 15.86
C GLY A 482 7.05 6.89 14.72
N PHE A 483 7.28 7.29 13.45
CA PHE A 483 6.75 6.60 12.26
C PHE A 483 7.81 5.99 11.34
N GLY A 484 9.11 6.22 11.58
CA GLY A 484 10.17 5.66 10.74
C GLY A 484 10.23 4.13 10.73
N TRP A 485 9.72 3.45 11.77
CA TRP A 485 9.54 2.00 11.76
C TRP A 485 8.44 1.57 10.77
N TYR A 486 7.31 2.30 10.76
CA TYR A 486 6.18 2.02 9.89
C TYR A 486 6.58 2.21 8.42
N TYR A 487 7.28 3.29 8.07
CA TYR A 487 7.75 3.50 6.70
C TYR A 487 8.74 2.44 6.22
N ARG A 488 9.60 1.93 7.11
CA ARG A 488 10.49 0.81 6.79
C ARG A 488 9.69 -0.47 6.54
N ALA A 489 8.67 -0.74 7.36
CA ALA A 489 7.75 -1.85 7.16
C ALA A 489 6.98 -1.71 5.84
N SER A 490 6.34 -0.56 5.59
CA SER A 490 5.63 -0.26 4.34
C SER A 490 6.51 -0.41 3.11
N LEU A 491 7.71 0.16 3.11
CA LEU A 491 8.64 0.01 2.01
C LEU A 491 9.03 -1.45 1.79
N SER A 492 9.30 -2.20 2.87
CA SER A 492 9.65 -3.61 2.81
C SER A 492 8.50 -4.44 2.24
N THR A 493 7.29 -4.28 2.77
CA THR A 493 6.10 -5.02 2.35
C THR A 493 5.71 -4.68 0.91
N LEU A 494 5.71 -3.41 0.52
CA LEU A 494 5.47 -3.01 -0.87
C LEU A 494 6.52 -3.61 -1.81
N PHE A 495 7.79 -3.60 -1.40
CA PHE A 495 8.87 -4.18 -2.19
C PHE A 495 8.73 -5.72 -2.32
N GLN A 496 8.46 -6.41 -1.23
CA GLN A 496 8.32 -7.86 -1.20
C GLN A 496 7.08 -8.32 -1.99
N SER A 497 5.92 -7.72 -1.74
CA SER A 497 4.67 -8.00 -2.46
C SER A 497 4.70 -7.59 -3.93
N PHE A 498 5.49 -6.56 -4.32
CA PHE A 498 5.72 -6.25 -5.72
C PHE A 498 6.45 -7.39 -6.43
N TRP A 499 7.54 -7.90 -5.83
CA TRP A 499 8.39 -8.89 -6.49
C TRP A 499 7.91 -10.33 -6.37
N GLY A 500 7.29 -10.74 -5.26
CA GLY A 500 6.82 -12.12 -5.12
C GLY A 500 6.57 -12.60 -3.70
N GLN A 501 6.11 -11.76 -2.79
CA GLN A 501 5.36 -12.23 -1.62
C GLN A 501 3.92 -12.47 -2.07
N GLY A 502 3.47 -13.72 -2.05
CA GLY A 502 2.19 -14.18 -2.61
C GLY A 502 1.34 -14.92 -1.59
N ALA A 503 0.31 -15.62 -2.05
CA ALA A 503 -0.68 -16.33 -1.23
C ALA A 503 -1.22 -15.43 -0.11
N GLY A 504 -1.91 -14.37 -0.53
CA GLY A 504 -2.50 -13.45 0.42
C GLY A 504 -1.49 -12.50 1.06
N THR A 505 -0.29 -12.42 0.48
CA THR A 505 0.90 -11.73 1.00
C THR A 505 1.47 -12.34 2.28
N GLU A 506 1.07 -13.55 2.64
CA GLU A 506 1.57 -14.25 3.82
C GLU A 506 2.87 -15.01 3.54
N ILE A 507 3.09 -15.45 2.30
CA ILE A 507 4.21 -16.32 1.96
C ILE A 507 5.30 -15.53 1.23
N PRO A 508 6.46 -15.31 1.87
CA PRO A 508 7.62 -14.73 1.19
C PRO A 508 8.26 -15.72 0.22
N LEU A 509 9.07 -15.21 -0.71
CA LEU A 509 10.03 -16.04 -1.44
C LEU A 509 10.94 -16.74 -0.42
N VAL A 510 11.19 -18.04 -0.63
CA VAL A 510 12.03 -18.83 0.29
C VAL A 510 13.44 -18.20 0.37
N GLY A 511 14.10 -18.35 1.51
CA GLY A 511 15.48 -17.92 1.72
C GLY A 511 15.65 -16.42 2.05
N GLY A 512 16.43 -16.12 3.09
CA GLY A 512 16.63 -14.75 3.57
C GLY A 512 17.38 -13.81 2.60
N PHE A 513 18.04 -14.34 1.56
CA PHE A 513 18.80 -13.54 0.59
C PHE A 513 17.99 -13.08 -0.62
N SER A 514 16.83 -13.69 -0.88
CA SER A 514 16.06 -13.51 -2.11
C SER A 514 15.69 -12.04 -2.34
N TYR A 515 15.13 -11.39 -1.31
CA TYR A 515 14.78 -9.98 -1.39
C TYR A 515 15.99 -9.03 -1.38
N ASN A 516 17.13 -9.43 -0.81
CA ASN A 516 18.35 -8.64 -0.89
C ASN A 516 18.90 -8.59 -2.32
N ILE A 517 18.88 -9.71 -3.04
CA ILE A 517 19.25 -9.76 -4.47
C ILE A 517 18.31 -8.90 -5.29
N LEU A 518 17.00 -9.06 -5.09
CA LEU A 518 16.00 -8.25 -5.79
C LEU A 518 16.16 -6.76 -5.48
N LYS A 519 16.56 -6.40 -4.25
CA LYS A 519 16.79 -5.00 -3.85
C LYS A 519 17.96 -4.41 -4.62
N ILE A 520 19.06 -5.16 -4.77
CA ILE A 520 20.20 -4.76 -5.61
C ILE A 520 19.73 -4.57 -7.06
N ILE A 521 18.95 -5.50 -7.60
CA ILE A 521 18.42 -5.40 -8.97
C ILE A 521 17.52 -4.16 -9.13
N SER A 522 16.64 -3.86 -8.17
CA SER A 522 15.81 -2.66 -8.19
C SER A 522 16.64 -1.38 -8.12
N ILE A 523 17.68 -1.31 -7.28
CA ILE A 523 18.58 -0.15 -7.20
C ILE A 523 19.31 0.03 -8.54
N LEU A 524 19.86 -1.04 -9.10
CA LEU A 524 20.51 -1.00 -10.42
C LEU A 524 19.53 -0.59 -11.53
N ALA A 525 18.29 -1.08 -11.48
CA ALA A 525 17.24 -0.67 -12.39
C ALA A 525 16.99 0.83 -12.28
N LEU A 526 16.77 1.37 -11.07
CA LEU A 526 16.54 2.81 -10.87
C LEU A 526 17.72 3.65 -11.36
N LEU A 527 18.97 3.28 -11.06
CA LEU A 527 20.16 3.95 -11.57
C LEU A 527 20.21 3.88 -13.10
N GLY A 528 19.94 2.72 -13.68
CA GLY A 528 19.83 2.51 -15.11
C GLY A 528 18.76 3.40 -15.74
N SER A 529 17.62 3.59 -15.08
CA SER A 529 16.52 4.43 -15.55
C SER A 529 16.96 5.89 -15.57
N VAL A 530 17.62 6.37 -14.51
CA VAL A 530 18.20 7.72 -14.48
C VAL A 530 19.20 7.92 -15.63
N LEU A 531 20.08 6.95 -15.89
CA LEU A 531 21.03 6.98 -17.00
C LEU A 531 20.37 6.87 -18.38
N TYR A 532 19.26 6.15 -18.48
CA TYR A 532 18.47 6.03 -19.69
C TYR A 532 17.81 7.37 -20.02
N ILE A 533 17.24 8.02 -19.00
CA ILE A 533 16.57 9.31 -19.09
C ILE A 533 17.55 10.43 -19.45
N SER A 534 18.70 10.49 -18.77
CA SER A 534 19.68 11.56 -18.99
C SER A 534 20.29 11.55 -20.41
N LYS A 535 20.43 10.37 -21.02
CA LYS A 535 20.93 10.22 -22.40
C LYS A 535 19.85 10.31 -23.47
N ALA A 536 18.58 10.32 -23.08
CA ALA A 536 17.45 10.48 -23.97
C ALA A 536 16.50 11.58 -23.48
N PRO A 537 16.97 12.83 -23.35
CA PRO A 537 16.13 13.94 -22.87
C PRO A 537 14.87 14.09 -23.75
N ILE A 538 14.98 13.79 -25.05
CA ILE A 538 13.88 13.80 -26.02
C ILE A 538 12.74 12.81 -25.68
N LEU A 539 13.01 11.77 -24.87
CA LEU A 539 11.96 10.86 -24.41
C LEU A 539 11.13 11.50 -23.29
N PHE A 540 11.75 12.20 -22.33
CA PHE A 540 11.03 12.85 -21.22
C PHE A 540 10.48 14.25 -21.52
N THR A 541 10.89 14.85 -22.65
CA THR A 541 10.18 16.01 -23.22
C THR A 541 8.85 15.64 -23.88
N ARG A 542 8.47 14.36 -23.89
CA ARG A 542 7.22 13.91 -24.48
C ARG A 542 6.08 13.99 -23.45
N PRO A 543 4.94 14.61 -23.79
CA PRO A 543 3.81 14.73 -22.88
C PRO A 543 3.34 13.38 -22.31
N GLU A 544 3.41 12.29 -23.09
CA GLU A 544 3.02 10.96 -22.62
C GLU A 544 3.92 10.42 -21.48
N MET A 545 5.22 10.75 -21.47
CA MET A 545 6.12 10.31 -20.39
C MET A 545 5.86 11.08 -19.10
N LEU A 546 5.62 12.40 -19.21
CA LEU A 546 5.24 13.22 -18.06
C LEU A 546 3.89 12.77 -17.48
N PHE A 547 2.90 12.48 -18.34
CA PHE A 547 1.62 11.93 -17.92
C PHE A 547 1.78 10.61 -17.14
N MET A 548 2.63 9.69 -17.61
CA MET A 548 2.93 8.46 -16.88
C MET A 548 3.61 8.71 -15.54
N LEU A 549 4.54 9.66 -15.46
CA LEU A 549 5.19 10.02 -14.20
C LEU A 549 4.18 10.56 -13.20
N ILE A 550 3.27 11.43 -13.63
CA ILE A 550 2.18 11.97 -12.80
C ILE A 550 1.32 10.82 -12.27
N ILE A 551 0.91 9.88 -13.14
CA ILE A 551 0.15 8.70 -12.73
C ILE A 551 0.91 7.88 -11.69
N MET A 552 2.20 7.60 -11.92
CA MET A 552 3.00 6.84 -10.96
C MET A 552 3.01 7.52 -9.59
N LEU A 553 3.24 8.83 -9.53
CA LEU A 553 3.26 9.58 -8.28
C LEU A 553 1.88 9.58 -7.60
N VAL A 554 0.82 9.88 -8.35
CA VAL A 554 -0.56 9.94 -7.84
C VAL A 554 -1.04 8.59 -7.29
N ILE A 555 -0.54 7.48 -7.80
CA ILE A 555 -0.92 6.14 -7.34
C ILE A 555 0.01 5.63 -6.22
N TRP A 556 1.34 5.72 -6.40
CA TRP A 556 2.30 5.18 -5.44
C TRP A 556 2.39 5.97 -4.14
N VAL A 557 2.25 7.31 -4.18
CA VAL A 557 2.33 8.13 -2.96
C VAL A 557 1.21 7.76 -1.99
N PRO A 558 -0.09 7.80 -2.37
CA PRO A 558 -1.15 7.36 -1.46
C PRO A 558 -1.04 5.89 -1.07
N THR A 559 -0.55 5.02 -1.96
CA THR A 559 -0.32 3.61 -1.63
C THR A 559 0.69 3.45 -0.50
N PHE A 560 1.80 4.19 -0.54
CA PHE A 560 2.84 4.17 0.49
C PHE A 560 2.31 4.64 1.86
N PHE A 561 1.44 5.64 1.86
CA PHE A 561 0.87 6.21 3.09
C PHE A 561 -0.46 5.60 3.54
N ARG A 562 -1.09 4.72 2.75
CA ARG A 562 -2.46 4.20 2.99
C ARG A 562 -2.71 3.72 4.42
N GLY A 563 -1.73 3.07 5.04
CA GLY A 563 -1.84 2.52 6.38
C GLY A 563 -1.55 3.48 7.53
N THR A 564 -1.04 4.71 7.28
CA THR A 564 -0.74 5.65 8.37
C THR A 564 -1.99 6.00 9.17
N TYR A 565 -3.14 6.07 8.50
CA TYR A 565 -4.45 6.25 9.13
C TYR A 565 -4.76 5.12 10.13
N TRP A 566 -4.49 3.87 9.76
CA TRP A 566 -4.79 2.69 10.58
C TRP A 566 -3.83 2.51 11.76
N VAL A 567 -2.63 3.10 11.67
CA VAL A 567 -1.69 3.13 12.80
C VAL A 567 -2.34 3.80 14.02
N PHE A 568 -3.19 4.81 13.82
CA PHE A 568 -3.99 5.46 14.88
C PHE A 568 -5.16 4.61 15.40
N TYR A 569 -5.59 3.60 14.65
CA TYR A 569 -6.61 2.62 15.05
C TYR A 569 -6.00 1.37 15.70
N PHE A 570 -4.74 1.44 16.12
CA PHE A 570 -4.03 0.34 16.82
C PHE A 570 -3.86 -0.95 16.01
N VAL A 571 -4.21 -0.92 14.72
CA VAL A 571 -4.02 -1.99 13.76
C VAL A 571 -3.11 -1.46 12.66
N PRO A 572 -1.77 -1.54 12.81
CA PRO A 572 -0.87 -1.05 11.80
C PRO A 572 -1.05 -1.88 10.53
N LEU A 573 -1.86 -1.36 9.61
CA LEU A 573 -2.10 -1.98 8.32
C LEU A 573 -0.96 -1.57 7.40
N VAL A 574 -0.04 -2.49 7.13
CA VAL A 574 1.06 -2.21 6.21
C VAL A 574 0.57 -2.40 4.77
N PRO A 575 0.74 -1.40 3.88
CA PRO A 575 0.19 -1.48 2.53
C PRO A 575 0.93 -2.48 1.65
N TYR A 576 0.18 -3.14 0.77
CA TYR A 576 0.68 -4.08 -0.24
C TYR A 576 0.73 -3.47 -1.64
N ALA A 577 1.60 -4.01 -2.50
CA ALA A 577 1.81 -3.49 -3.85
C ALA A 577 0.56 -3.57 -4.75
N ARG A 578 -0.42 -4.41 -4.39
CA ARG A 578 -1.72 -4.53 -5.08
C ARG A 578 -2.49 -3.21 -5.18
N TYR A 579 -2.34 -2.33 -4.17
CA TYR A 579 -2.95 -1.01 -4.21
C TYR A 579 -2.35 -0.09 -5.29
N ALA A 580 -1.14 -0.41 -5.76
CA ALA A 580 -0.45 0.31 -6.84
C ALA A 580 -0.57 -0.36 -8.23
N PHE A 581 -1.35 -1.44 -8.38
CA PHE A 581 -1.62 -2.07 -9.69
C PHE A 581 -2.05 -1.10 -10.79
N PRO A 582 -2.84 -0.04 -10.51
CA PRO A 582 -3.15 1.00 -11.50
C PRO A 582 -1.90 1.60 -12.19
N ALA A 583 -0.77 1.64 -11.51
CA ALA A 583 0.51 2.15 -12.01
C ALA A 583 1.57 1.06 -12.29
N PHE A 584 1.20 -0.22 -12.33
CA PHE A 584 2.19 -1.30 -12.55
C PHE A 584 2.85 -1.24 -13.92
N ILE A 585 2.11 -0.99 -15.01
CA ILE A 585 2.67 -0.85 -16.36
C ILE A 585 3.76 0.24 -16.42
N PRO A 586 3.51 1.50 -16.00
CA PRO A 586 4.55 2.53 -16.03
C PRO A 586 5.70 2.22 -15.05
N THR A 587 5.43 1.56 -13.92
CA THR A 587 6.47 1.09 -12.98
C THR A 587 7.39 0.06 -13.63
N LEU A 588 6.83 -0.93 -14.31
CA LEU A 588 7.58 -1.96 -15.03
C LEU A 588 8.29 -1.41 -16.26
N LEU A 589 7.74 -0.39 -16.92
CA LEU A 589 8.45 0.37 -17.95
C LEU A 589 9.72 0.99 -17.37
N LEU A 590 9.63 1.67 -16.23
CA LEU A 590 10.78 2.30 -15.58
C LEU A 590 11.85 1.25 -15.23
N ILE A 591 11.46 0.16 -14.55
CA ILE A 591 12.35 -0.93 -14.15
C ILE A 591 12.99 -1.60 -15.37
N SER A 592 12.19 -1.95 -16.38
CA SER A 592 12.68 -2.63 -17.59
C SER A 592 13.63 -1.75 -18.41
N ALA A 593 13.34 -0.45 -18.54
CA ALA A 593 14.23 0.52 -19.18
C ALA A 593 15.57 0.62 -18.44
N GLY A 594 15.51 0.63 -17.12
CA GLY A 594 16.69 0.66 -16.27
C GLY A 594 17.58 -0.57 -16.40
N ILE A 595 16.99 -1.76 -16.26
CA ILE A 595 17.70 -3.03 -16.42
C ILE A 595 18.29 -3.14 -17.83
N LEU A 596 17.52 -2.79 -18.86
CA LEU A 596 18.01 -2.78 -20.24
C LEU A 596 19.24 -1.87 -20.39
N LYS A 597 19.23 -0.68 -19.78
CA LYS A 597 20.34 0.27 -19.86
C LYS A 597 21.60 -0.26 -19.20
N ILE A 598 21.48 -0.85 -18.01
CA ILE A 598 22.60 -1.46 -17.29
C ILE A 598 23.16 -2.64 -18.09
N LEU A 599 22.30 -3.54 -18.58
CA LEU A 599 22.74 -4.70 -19.37
C LEU A 599 23.41 -4.29 -20.69
N GLN A 600 22.92 -3.25 -21.37
CA GLN A 600 23.59 -2.68 -22.54
C GLN A 600 24.97 -2.10 -22.19
N TRP A 601 25.09 -1.42 -21.06
CA TRP A 601 26.39 -0.91 -20.59
C TRP A 601 27.36 -2.07 -20.32
N ILE A 602 26.93 -3.13 -19.61
CA ILE A 602 27.72 -4.35 -19.39
C ILE A 602 28.14 -4.97 -20.74
N THR A 603 27.21 -5.07 -21.70
CA THR A 603 27.48 -5.61 -23.04
C THR A 603 28.61 -4.86 -23.72
N ILE A 604 28.61 -3.52 -23.63
CA ILE A 604 29.65 -2.67 -24.22
C ILE A 604 30.98 -2.85 -23.49
N GLN A 605 30.98 -2.80 -22.14
CA GLN A 605 32.21 -2.89 -21.35
C GLN A 605 32.93 -4.23 -21.52
N TYR A 606 32.17 -5.32 -21.58
CA TYR A 606 32.71 -6.69 -21.68
C TYR A 606 32.65 -7.26 -23.10
N LYS A 607 32.33 -6.44 -24.11
CA LYS A 607 32.24 -6.84 -25.54
C LYS A 607 31.38 -8.09 -25.79
N LEU A 608 30.29 -8.23 -25.03
CA LEU A 608 29.37 -9.36 -25.13
C LEU A 608 28.53 -9.29 -26.41
N GLU A 609 27.83 -10.38 -26.73
CA GLU A 609 26.91 -10.43 -27.86
C GLU A 609 25.76 -9.42 -27.72
N LYS A 610 25.30 -8.85 -28.84
CA LYS A 610 24.19 -7.87 -28.85
C LYS A 610 22.87 -8.44 -28.31
N SER A 611 22.71 -9.77 -28.33
CA SER A 611 21.57 -10.51 -27.77
C SER A 611 21.59 -10.60 -26.24
N PHE A 612 22.75 -10.36 -25.60
CA PHE A 612 22.95 -10.57 -24.17
C PHE A 612 21.93 -9.84 -23.29
N PRO A 613 21.61 -8.55 -23.49
CA PRO A 613 20.63 -7.86 -22.64
C PRO A 613 19.26 -8.53 -22.62
N SER A 614 18.76 -8.95 -23.79
CA SER A 614 17.47 -9.61 -23.91
C SER A 614 17.48 -10.98 -23.23
N LEU A 615 18.54 -11.76 -23.44
CA LEU A 615 18.68 -13.09 -22.87
C LEU A 615 18.83 -13.05 -21.34
N ALA A 616 19.66 -12.15 -20.82
CA ALA A 616 19.87 -11.98 -19.39
C ALA A 616 18.57 -11.55 -18.70
N PHE A 617 17.83 -10.62 -19.29
CA PHE A 617 16.52 -10.20 -18.78
C PHE A 617 15.49 -11.34 -18.77
N GLN A 618 15.37 -12.07 -19.88
CA GLN A 618 14.47 -13.22 -19.98
C GLN A 618 14.81 -14.27 -18.91
N THR A 619 16.09 -14.60 -18.79
CA THR A 619 16.56 -15.60 -17.83
C THR A 619 16.28 -15.17 -16.41
N PHE A 620 16.50 -13.90 -16.07
CA PHE A 620 16.16 -13.36 -14.76
C PHE A 620 14.67 -13.53 -14.44
N MET A 621 13.77 -13.08 -15.32
CA MET A 621 12.33 -13.16 -15.07
C MET A 621 11.82 -14.60 -15.01
N PHE A 622 12.29 -15.49 -15.89
CA PHE A 622 11.97 -16.92 -15.83
C PHE A 622 12.45 -17.55 -14.53
N SER A 623 13.68 -17.23 -14.11
CA SER A 623 14.24 -17.75 -12.86
C SER A 623 13.42 -17.27 -11.66
N LEU A 624 13.00 -16.01 -11.64
CA LEU A 624 12.13 -15.46 -10.59
C LEU A 624 10.76 -16.16 -10.56
N ALA A 625 10.12 -16.36 -11.72
CA ALA A 625 8.83 -17.04 -11.82
C ALA A 625 8.91 -18.48 -11.31
N ILE A 626 9.91 -19.24 -11.78
CA ILE A 626 10.17 -20.61 -11.32
C ILE A 626 10.45 -20.63 -9.81
N TYR A 627 11.30 -19.71 -9.33
CA TYR A 627 11.64 -19.63 -7.92
C TYR A 627 10.44 -19.35 -7.01
N ALA A 628 9.51 -18.51 -7.47
CA ALA A 628 8.27 -18.25 -6.75
C ALA A 628 7.33 -19.46 -6.75
N ILE A 629 7.19 -20.17 -7.88
CA ILE A 629 6.43 -21.43 -7.95
C ILE A 629 6.98 -22.43 -6.92
N PHE A 630 8.31 -22.56 -6.81
CA PHE A 630 8.91 -23.43 -5.79
C PHE A 630 8.77 -22.91 -4.36
N SER A 631 8.75 -21.59 -4.16
CA SER A 631 8.57 -21.00 -2.83
C SER A 631 7.15 -21.24 -2.33
N PHE A 632 6.15 -20.92 -3.15
CA PHE A 632 4.74 -21.08 -2.79
C PHE A 632 4.32 -22.55 -2.82
N GLY A 633 4.67 -23.25 -3.89
CA GLY A 633 4.39 -24.68 -4.04
C GLY A 633 5.10 -25.52 -2.99
N GLY A 634 6.34 -25.18 -2.60
CA GLY A 634 7.05 -25.88 -1.53
C GLY A 634 6.45 -25.62 -0.14
N TYR A 635 5.83 -24.45 0.09
CA TYR A 635 5.12 -24.17 1.33
C TYR A 635 3.85 -25.01 1.45
N PHE A 636 3.03 -25.09 0.39
CA PHE A 636 1.78 -25.85 0.40
C PHE A 636 1.93 -27.34 0.15
N TYR A 637 2.92 -27.72 -0.65
CA TYR A 637 3.18 -29.08 -1.09
C TYR A 637 4.67 -29.39 -0.86
N PRO A 638 5.04 -29.82 0.35
CA PRO A 638 6.45 -30.01 0.74
C PRO A 638 7.26 -30.91 -0.22
N GLN A 639 6.59 -31.79 -0.98
CA GLN A 639 7.23 -32.63 -2.01
C GLN A 639 7.87 -31.80 -3.15
N ILE A 640 7.44 -30.56 -3.37
CA ILE A 640 7.93 -29.66 -4.42
C ILE A 640 9.25 -28.98 -4.02
N GLN A 641 9.55 -28.85 -2.72
CA GLN A 641 10.61 -27.97 -2.20
C GLN A 641 12.04 -28.41 -2.61
N SER A 642 12.29 -29.71 -2.76
CA SER A 642 13.62 -30.26 -3.05
C SER A 642 14.12 -29.96 -4.48
N ALA A 643 13.24 -29.68 -5.44
CA ALA A 643 13.60 -29.44 -6.84
C ALA A 643 13.95 -27.97 -7.17
N GLY A 644 13.50 -27.01 -6.35
CA GLY A 644 13.55 -25.59 -6.69
C GLY A 644 14.92 -24.93 -6.62
N PHE A 645 15.69 -25.24 -5.58
CA PHE A 645 17.05 -24.72 -5.42
C PHE A 645 17.97 -25.17 -6.56
N LEU A 646 17.81 -26.41 -7.01
CA LEU A 646 18.60 -26.97 -8.11
C LEU A 646 18.31 -26.24 -9.43
N MET A 647 17.05 -25.93 -9.72
CA MET A 647 16.64 -25.20 -10.93
C MET A 647 17.15 -23.76 -10.98
N LEU A 648 17.14 -23.04 -9.85
CA LEU A 648 17.69 -21.68 -9.76
C LEU A 648 19.21 -21.69 -10.01
N LEU A 649 19.91 -22.64 -9.38
CA LEU A 649 21.36 -22.78 -9.48
C LEU A 649 21.80 -23.16 -10.90
N ILE A 650 21.04 -24.05 -11.57
CA ILE A 650 21.23 -24.38 -12.98
C ILE A 650 21.00 -23.16 -13.87
N SER A 651 19.96 -22.36 -13.62
CA SER A 651 19.65 -21.18 -14.43
C SER A 651 20.75 -20.12 -14.33
N LEU A 652 21.25 -19.85 -13.12
CA LEU A 652 22.41 -18.99 -12.88
C LEU A 652 23.68 -19.53 -13.55
N ALA A 653 23.93 -20.83 -13.45
CA ALA A 653 25.07 -21.48 -14.08
C ALA A 653 25.02 -21.35 -15.61
N ILE A 654 23.85 -21.46 -16.24
CA ILE A 654 23.67 -21.28 -17.69
C ILE A 654 24.01 -19.85 -18.11
N VAL A 655 23.56 -18.82 -17.37
CA VAL A 655 23.89 -17.41 -17.68
C VAL A 655 25.39 -17.17 -17.58
N ILE A 656 26.02 -17.65 -16.50
CA ILE A 656 27.47 -17.55 -16.29
C ILE A 656 28.22 -18.26 -17.41
N PHE A 657 27.81 -19.49 -17.75
CA PHE A 657 28.45 -20.29 -18.79
C PHE A 657 28.31 -19.66 -20.18
N MET A 658 27.15 -19.12 -20.52
CA MET A 658 26.96 -18.40 -21.79
C MET A 658 27.80 -17.12 -21.85
N GLY A 659 27.92 -16.39 -20.73
CA GLY A 659 28.84 -15.26 -20.60
C GLY A 659 30.30 -15.68 -20.83
N LEU A 660 30.77 -16.70 -20.11
CA LEU A 660 32.14 -17.21 -20.23
C LEU A 660 32.46 -17.75 -21.63
N LYS A 661 31.54 -18.51 -22.25
CA LYS A 661 31.74 -19.03 -23.60
C LYS A 661 31.93 -17.91 -24.63
N SER A 662 31.23 -16.79 -24.48
CA SER A 662 31.42 -15.62 -25.35
C SER A 662 32.80 -14.94 -25.16
N MET A 663 33.41 -15.10 -23.97
CA MET A 663 34.74 -14.59 -23.66
C MET A 663 35.87 -15.51 -24.17
N VAL A 664 35.69 -16.84 -24.16
CA VAL A 664 36.74 -17.80 -24.55
C VAL A 664 36.86 -18.00 -26.08
N VAL A 665 35.81 -17.68 -26.84
CA VAL A 665 35.80 -17.86 -28.31
C VAL A 665 36.45 -16.66 -29.05
N LYS A 666 36.95 -15.67 -28.32
CA LYS A 666 37.77 -14.55 -28.85
C LYS A 666 39.12 -14.56 -28.17
#